data_AF-A0A7J6IUP0-F1
#
_entry.id   AF-A0A7J6IUP0-F1
#
_cell.length_a   1.000
_cell.length_b   1.000
_cell.length_c   1.000
_cell.angle_alpha   90.00
_cell.angle_beta   90.00
_cell.angle_gamma   90.00
#
_symmetry.space_group_name_H-M   'P 1'
#
loop_
_entity.id
_entity.type
_entity.pdbx_description
1 polymer ?
#
loop_
_entity_poly.entity_id
_entity_poly.type
_entity_poly.pdbx_seq_one_letter_code
_entity_poly.pdbx_strand_id
1 'polypeptide(L)'
;MAESPIIEQLRRHIHDYVEGHECYGTNGHDQRRPFVPQAALTAFWTREKIIGVLCHDGLIPRNPDIILDYYIAIFTIVVLTSEPANIDLFMQEDLSDSSLPLGSVPEAYRESLVHHGVFEDFMKLQWKFCPMSLDVSSRPKPSRKNMSPEIILPISNKIKINPQADEGKDIAVLYKVDLHRNCTQLTVPVVFKEYRQADSESQRLHDNEWAMYSNLRDGSFRHIVTYYGSFGCMGRRTIVLEYAPGGTLLQFFKERQPPKTDCHRVQFWQNLFGLLGGLEAIDDFTWDHNHSKDTWRLRGTHQDIRLQNILVCGTSSDDDYSVPFKFADMGNAHIRKTKNEGIDRRAVDQYGNGMYSAPEAFRDNGDPINIDHKSDVWSLGAILSEALIWSIWGERGREIYQDERIQRTRQTKLKGGHHEGAFHDGDRLLDVVENWHERVISVTGGSAEALRSVRQAIGRTLGLNSSDEDPLKVFPELKIPLTRLRGEGGRNQIFVLDDSNSMESSREQLGRTLRVLSKLLKKGQVDPDKEFELYFASTGECKKARHSTDLQSFISTHSFSNPRCEMHAILDQVATKVIKEDQMVSIYVLTNGHWNPQDYKSLCGVDKPIERLVRHIVNGNKQDNWAIVQFIGFHSSSHNDADQCGKARMRYLDNDLNLERDIVDNRDARGNVRKILLGSFSAEADESESSSED
;
A
#
# COMPACT_ATOMS: atom_id res chain seq x y z
N MET A 1 57.43 29.14 -23.89
CA MET A 1 58.03 28.28 -22.85
C MET A 1 57.81 26.84 -23.27
N ALA A 2 58.80 25.96 -23.11
CA ALA A 2 58.62 24.54 -23.40
C ALA A 2 57.52 23.99 -22.48
N GLU A 3 56.57 23.27 -23.06
CA GLU A 3 55.47 22.67 -22.29
C GLU A 3 56.01 21.67 -21.28
N SER A 4 55.53 21.72 -20.03
CA SER A 4 56.02 20.84 -18.97
C SER A 4 55.85 19.37 -19.38
N PRO A 5 56.88 18.51 -19.23
CA PRO A 5 56.80 17.08 -19.58
C PRO A 5 55.65 16.35 -18.89
N ILE A 6 55.20 16.85 -17.72
CA ILE A 6 54.08 16.29 -16.96
C ILE A 6 52.74 16.54 -17.67
N ILE A 7 52.57 17.70 -18.31
CA ILE A 7 51.34 18.05 -19.05
C ILE A 7 51.22 17.16 -20.29
N GLU A 8 52.33 16.89 -20.97
CA GLU A 8 52.34 15.96 -22.10
C GLU A 8 52.08 14.50 -21.67
N GLN A 9 52.56 14.10 -20.49
CA GLN A 9 52.18 12.82 -19.90
C GLN A 9 50.70 12.76 -19.53
N LEU A 10 50.11 13.87 -19.03
CA LEU A 10 48.69 13.96 -18.69
C LEU A 10 47.82 13.77 -19.93
N ARG A 11 48.14 14.45 -21.04
CA ARG A 11 47.37 14.29 -22.30
C ARG A 11 47.38 12.87 -22.81
N ARG A 12 48.56 12.24 -22.84
CA ARG A 12 48.70 10.83 -23.23
C ARG A 12 47.95 9.90 -22.28
N HIS A 13 48.09 10.09 -20.97
CA HIS A 13 47.35 9.30 -19.97
C HIS A 13 45.84 9.42 -20.16
N ILE A 14 45.31 10.63 -20.34
CA ILE A 14 43.87 10.84 -20.57
C ILE A 14 43.43 10.12 -21.84
N HIS A 15 44.19 10.27 -22.94
CA HIS A 15 43.88 9.61 -24.20
C HIS A 15 43.88 8.09 -24.05
N ASP A 16 44.96 7.52 -23.51
CA ASP A 16 45.14 6.08 -23.35
C ASP A 16 44.12 5.48 -22.37
N TYR A 17 43.75 6.22 -21.31
CA TYR A 17 42.71 5.79 -20.38
C TYR A 17 41.34 5.77 -21.04
N VAL A 18 40.98 6.84 -21.79
CA VAL A 18 39.70 6.94 -22.49
C VAL A 18 39.53 5.83 -23.52
N GLU A 19 40.56 5.57 -24.32
CA GLU A 19 40.55 4.48 -25.29
C GLU A 19 40.54 3.11 -24.61
N GLY A 20 41.46 2.86 -23.67
CA GLY A 20 41.62 1.55 -23.02
C GLY A 20 40.43 1.14 -22.15
N HIS A 21 39.60 2.08 -21.69
CA HIS A 21 38.42 1.82 -20.88
C HIS A 21 37.10 2.15 -21.59
N GLU A 22 37.13 2.52 -22.87
CA GLU A 22 35.95 2.91 -23.64
C GLU A 22 35.09 3.99 -22.96
N CYS A 23 35.73 5.04 -22.43
CA CYS A 23 35.06 6.14 -21.72
C CYS A 23 34.33 7.09 -22.69
N TYR A 24 33.26 6.59 -23.28
CA TYR A 24 32.40 7.26 -24.23
C TYR A 24 30.95 7.26 -23.74
N GLY A 25 30.27 8.38 -23.94
CA GLY A 25 28.86 8.54 -23.61
C GLY A 25 28.12 9.35 -24.66
N THR A 26 26.88 9.69 -24.38
CA THR A 26 26.02 10.51 -25.27
C THR A 26 25.62 11.79 -24.56
N ASN A 27 25.77 12.93 -25.22
CA ASN A 27 25.26 14.20 -24.70
C ASN A 27 23.77 14.40 -25.02
N GLY A 28 23.20 15.52 -24.60
CA GLY A 28 21.79 15.88 -24.84
C GLY A 28 21.42 16.05 -26.32
N HIS A 29 22.40 16.17 -27.20
CA HIS A 29 22.24 16.21 -28.67
C HIS A 29 22.37 14.83 -29.33
N ASP A 30 22.39 13.74 -28.52
CA ASP A 30 22.59 12.37 -28.97
C ASP A 30 23.93 12.16 -29.71
N GLN A 31 24.92 13.01 -29.44
CA GLN A 31 26.27 12.90 -30.01
C GLN A 31 27.15 12.04 -29.09
N ARG A 32 27.92 11.13 -29.68
CA ARG A 32 28.93 10.36 -28.96
C ARG A 32 30.10 11.26 -28.58
N ARG A 33 30.41 11.36 -27.29
CA ARG A 33 31.46 12.23 -26.73
C ARG A 33 32.34 11.44 -25.76
N PRO A 34 33.67 11.64 -25.78
CA PRO A 34 34.55 11.08 -24.77
C PRO A 34 34.38 11.83 -23.44
N PHE A 35 34.49 11.11 -22.33
CA PHE A 35 34.53 11.69 -20.99
C PHE A 35 35.69 11.10 -20.18
N VAL A 36 36.06 11.77 -19.08
CA VAL A 36 37.14 11.37 -18.19
C VAL A 36 36.57 11.17 -16.78
N PRO A 37 36.48 9.93 -16.27
CA PRO A 37 36.00 9.68 -14.93
C PRO A 37 37.03 10.12 -13.88
N GLN A 38 36.57 10.39 -12.65
CA GLN A 38 37.45 10.77 -11.53
C GLN A 38 38.54 9.72 -11.25
N ALA A 39 38.25 8.43 -11.47
CA ALA A 39 39.23 7.34 -11.37
C ALA A 39 40.44 7.53 -12.30
N ALA A 40 40.26 8.13 -13.49
CA ALA A 40 41.35 8.41 -14.41
C ALA A 40 42.27 9.52 -13.88
N LEU A 41 41.69 10.53 -13.23
CA LEU A 41 42.42 11.66 -12.67
C LEU A 41 43.22 11.26 -11.44
N THR A 42 42.60 10.51 -10.53
CA THR A 42 43.23 9.99 -9.30
C THR A 42 44.32 8.97 -9.60
N ALA A 43 44.21 8.20 -10.68
CA ALA A 43 45.29 7.31 -11.13
C ALA A 43 46.50 8.08 -11.69
N PHE A 44 46.31 9.30 -12.19
CA PHE A 44 47.39 10.10 -12.77
C PHE A 44 48.07 11.00 -11.75
N TRP A 45 47.29 11.81 -11.04
CA TRP A 45 47.83 12.88 -10.19
C TRP A 45 48.37 12.31 -8.89
N THR A 46 49.61 12.69 -8.60
CA THR A 46 50.25 12.48 -7.30
C THR A 46 50.70 13.82 -6.76
N ARG A 47 51.01 13.85 -5.47
CA ARG A 47 51.56 15.02 -4.79
C ARG A 47 52.77 15.58 -5.53
N GLU A 48 53.68 14.71 -5.95
CA GLU A 48 54.92 15.07 -6.66
C GLU A 48 54.63 15.68 -8.03
N LYS A 49 53.66 15.13 -8.78
CA LYS A 49 53.29 15.66 -10.10
C LYS A 49 52.64 17.04 -10.00
N ILE A 50 51.78 17.26 -9.01
CA ILE A 50 51.18 18.58 -8.77
C ILE A 50 52.25 19.59 -8.40
N ILE A 51 53.18 19.23 -7.50
CA ILE A 51 54.33 20.08 -7.17
C ILE A 51 55.15 20.39 -8.44
N GLY A 52 55.44 19.39 -9.27
CA GLY A 52 56.21 19.57 -10.50
C GLY A 52 55.53 20.47 -11.56
N VAL A 53 54.20 20.61 -11.51
CA VAL A 53 53.44 21.50 -12.41
C VAL A 53 53.29 22.91 -11.83
N LEU A 54 53.10 23.04 -10.51
CA LEU A 54 52.90 24.33 -9.85
C LEU A 54 54.19 25.04 -9.44
N CYS A 55 55.30 24.31 -9.31
CA CYS A 55 56.56 24.90 -8.88
C CYS A 55 57.14 25.78 -10.00
N HIS A 56 57.15 27.08 -9.74
CA HIS A 56 57.86 28.07 -10.55
C HIS A 56 58.88 28.77 -9.65
N ASP A 57 60.14 28.83 -10.09
CA ASP A 57 61.26 29.43 -9.34
C ASP A 57 61.41 28.95 -7.88
N GLY A 58 61.07 27.69 -7.60
CA GLY A 58 61.22 27.07 -6.28
C GLY A 58 60.12 27.40 -5.27
N LEU A 59 59.10 28.16 -5.66
CA LEU A 59 57.94 28.47 -4.83
C LEU A 59 56.76 27.54 -5.18
N ILE A 60 56.10 27.02 -4.15
CA ILE A 60 54.87 26.24 -4.28
C ILE A 60 53.72 27.12 -3.75
N PRO A 61 52.88 27.70 -4.63
CA PRO A 61 51.91 28.70 -4.21
C PRO A 61 50.74 28.12 -3.39
N ARG A 62 50.45 26.81 -3.51
CA ARG A 62 49.30 26.14 -2.88
C ARG A 62 49.63 24.76 -2.37
N ASN A 63 48.89 24.31 -1.36
CA ASN A 63 49.05 22.98 -0.79
C ASN A 63 48.60 21.92 -1.83
N PRO A 64 49.51 21.05 -2.32
CA PRO A 64 49.16 20.00 -3.29
C PRO A 64 48.11 19.02 -2.77
N ASP A 65 48.07 18.80 -1.46
CA ASP A 65 47.14 17.85 -0.84
C ASP A 65 45.69 18.39 -0.92
N ILE A 66 45.50 19.71 -0.75
CA ILE A 66 44.20 20.36 -0.96
C ILE A 66 43.72 20.18 -2.41
N ILE A 67 44.64 20.26 -3.37
CA ILE A 67 44.30 20.09 -4.79
C ILE A 67 43.87 18.65 -5.08
N LEU A 68 44.59 17.66 -4.55
CA LEU A 68 44.23 16.25 -4.71
C LEU A 68 42.84 15.94 -4.14
N ASP A 69 42.54 16.49 -2.96
CA ASP A 69 41.33 16.15 -2.23
C ASP A 69 40.07 16.86 -2.78
N TYR A 70 40.20 18.09 -3.28
CA TYR A 70 39.03 18.94 -3.57
C TYR A 70 38.99 19.58 -4.97
N TYR A 71 40.11 19.60 -5.71
CA TYR A 71 40.22 20.37 -6.97
C TYR A 71 40.84 19.56 -8.11
N ILE A 72 40.86 18.23 -8.06
CA ILE A 72 41.60 17.41 -9.03
C ILE A 72 41.05 17.58 -10.46
N ALA A 73 39.73 17.70 -10.63
CA ALA A 73 39.11 17.95 -11.93
C ALA A 73 39.34 19.39 -12.39
N ILE A 74 39.13 20.37 -11.52
CA ILE A 74 39.40 21.79 -11.83
C ILE A 74 40.86 21.98 -12.24
N PHE A 75 41.80 21.49 -11.44
CA PHE A 75 43.22 21.58 -11.69
C PHE A 75 43.61 20.93 -13.02
N THR A 76 43.05 19.76 -13.33
CA THR A 76 43.26 19.10 -14.63
C THR A 76 42.83 19.98 -15.79
N ILE A 77 41.64 20.59 -15.72
CA ILE A 77 41.13 21.45 -16.79
C ILE A 77 42.01 22.70 -16.92
N VAL A 78 42.32 23.37 -15.80
CA VAL A 78 43.15 24.59 -15.78
C VAL A 78 44.52 24.36 -16.41
N VAL A 79 45.17 23.23 -16.11
CA VAL A 79 46.47 22.84 -16.68
C VAL A 79 46.39 22.57 -18.18
N LEU A 80 45.23 22.13 -18.69
CA LEU A 80 45.03 21.84 -20.10
C LEU A 80 44.63 23.06 -20.93
N THR A 81 44.01 24.07 -20.32
CA THR A 81 43.46 25.25 -21.01
C THR A 81 44.23 26.54 -20.75
N SER A 82 45.03 26.62 -19.69
CA SER A 82 45.65 27.87 -19.24
C SER A 82 46.92 27.65 -18.40
N GLU A 83 47.45 28.72 -17.80
CA GLU A 83 48.57 28.65 -16.86
C GLU A 83 48.16 27.95 -15.55
N PRO A 84 48.93 26.97 -15.02
CA PRO A 84 48.57 26.23 -13.80
C PRO A 84 48.30 27.10 -12.57
N ALA A 85 48.94 28.27 -12.48
CA ALA A 85 48.74 29.23 -11.39
C ALA A 85 47.31 29.80 -11.32
N ASN A 86 46.53 29.72 -12.42
CA ASN A 86 45.15 30.19 -12.47
C ASN A 86 44.18 29.36 -11.61
N ILE A 87 44.63 28.23 -11.03
CA ILE A 87 43.86 27.50 -10.02
C ILE A 87 43.44 28.40 -8.85
N ASP A 88 44.23 29.44 -8.56
CA ASP A 88 43.96 30.45 -7.54
C ASP A 88 42.66 31.21 -7.79
N LEU A 89 42.28 31.43 -9.05
CA LEU A 89 41.02 32.11 -9.40
C LEU A 89 39.80 31.29 -8.94
N PHE A 90 39.90 29.95 -8.98
CA PHE A 90 38.84 29.05 -8.53
C PHE A 90 38.82 28.94 -7.02
N MET A 91 40.00 28.87 -6.38
CA MET A 91 40.12 28.83 -4.93
C MET A 91 39.63 30.12 -4.25
N GLN A 92 39.85 31.29 -4.88
CA GLN A 92 39.38 32.58 -4.36
C GLN A 92 37.86 32.72 -4.34
N GLU A 93 37.18 32.05 -5.27
CA GLU A 93 35.71 32.02 -5.38
C GLU A 93 35.11 30.77 -4.71
N ASP A 94 35.89 30.03 -3.91
CA ASP A 94 35.48 28.79 -3.24
C ASP A 94 34.88 27.73 -4.19
N LEU A 95 35.35 27.70 -5.45
CA LEU A 95 34.89 26.75 -6.47
C LEU A 95 35.71 25.46 -6.41
N SER A 96 35.15 24.41 -5.83
CA SER A 96 35.75 23.06 -5.79
C SER A 96 35.16 22.14 -6.86
N ASP A 97 35.68 20.92 -6.98
CA ASP A 97 35.13 19.90 -7.90
C ASP A 97 33.64 19.61 -7.62
N SER A 98 33.18 19.79 -6.38
CA SER A 98 31.76 19.67 -6.01
C SER A 98 30.87 20.79 -6.58
N SER A 99 31.47 21.90 -7.01
CA SER A 99 30.81 23.03 -7.65
C SER A 99 30.64 22.82 -9.17
N LEU A 100 31.24 21.77 -9.75
CA LEU A 100 31.14 21.49 -11.18
C LEU A 100 29.81 20.82 -11.54
N PRO A 101 29.27 21.06 -12.76
CA PRO A 101 29.78 21.99 -13.77
C PRO A 101 29.43 23.46 -13.44
N LEU A 102 30.31 24.39 -13.82
CA LEU A 102 30.06 25.82 -13.73
C LEU A 102 29.03 26.25 -14.78
N GLY A 103 28.02 27.01 -14.34
CA GLY A 103 26.96 27.55 -15.21
C GLY A 103 27.29 28.91 -15.84
N SER A 104 28.19 29.68 -15.23
CA SER A 104 28.60 31.01 -15.70
C SER A 104 29.96 31.40 -15.11
N VAL A 105 30.58 32.41 -15.71
CA VAL A 105 31.80 33.04 -15.17
C VAL A 105 31.46 33.77 -13.86
N PRO A 106 32.27 33.62 -12.78
CA PRO A 106 32.08 34.33 -11.52
C PRO A 106 32.04 35.85 -11.72
N GLU A 107 31.19 36.54 -10.95
CA GLU A 107 30.95 37.98 -11.09
C GLU A 107 32.26 38.78 -11.00
N ALA A 108 33.14 38.41 -10.07
CA ALA A 108 34.42 39.06 -9.84
C ALA A 108 35.33 39.11 -11.07
N TYR A 109 35.13 38.21 -12.04
CA TYR A 109 35.98 38.09 -13.22
C TYR A 109 35.26 38.42 -14.53
N ARG A 110 34.00 38.85 -14.49
CA ARG A 110 33.22 39.14 -15.72
C ARG A 110 33.81 40.30 -16.54
N GLU A 111 34.30 41.33 -15.87
CA GLU A 111 34.85 42.52 -16.52
C GLU A 111 36.34 42.39 -16.85
N SER A 112 37.03 41.39 -16.29
CA SER A 112 38.45 41.13 -16.57
C SER A 112 38.59 40.31 -17.85
N LEU A 113 38.96 40.95 -18.97
CA LEU A 113 39.14 40.25 -20.25
C LEU A 113 40.07 39.02 -20.16
N VAL A 114 41.13 39.11 -19.35
CA VAL A 114 42.10 38.03 -19.17
C VAL A 114 41.51 36.87 -18.36
N HIS A 115 40.96 37.16 -17.18
CA HIS A 115 40.41 36.11 -16.30
C HIS A 115 39.12 35.53 -16.88
N HIS A 116 38.31 36.35 -17.55
CA HIS A 116 37.13 35.90 -18.28
C HIS A 116 37.49 34.84 -19.33
N GLY A 117 38.56 35.05 -20.11
CA GLY A 117 39.04 34.07 -21.08
C GLY A 117 39.42 32.73 -20.45
N VAL A 118 40.03 32.74 -19.26
CA VAL A 118 40.37 31.51 -18.50
C VAL A 118 39.11 30.71 -18.17
N PHE A 119 38.07 31.37 -17.63
CA PHE A 119 36.81 30.69 -17.31
C PHE A 119 36.06 30.24 -18.55
N GLU A 120 36.08 30.99 -19.65
CA GLU A 120 35.46 30.56 -20.91
C GLU A 120 36.08 29.26 -21.45
N ASP A 121 37.40 29.19 -21.51
CA ASP A 121 38.09 28.00 -22.03
C ASP A 121 37.95 26.81 -21.07
N PHE A 122 37.96 27.07 -19.75
CA PHE A 122 37.62 26.08 -18.74
C PHE A 122 36.20 25.53 -18.97
N MET A 123 35.20 26.41 -19.11
CA MET A 123 33.80 26.03 -19.26
C MET A 123 33.51 25.28 -20.57
N LYS A 124 34.30 25.51 -21.63
CA LYS A 124 34.23 24.73 -22.87
C LYS A 124 34.73 23.30 -22.65
N LEU A 125 35.81 23.12 -21.89
CA LEU A 125 36.44 21.81 -21.67
C LEU A 125 35.79 21.00 -20.54
N GLN A 126 35.16 21.66 -19.55
CA GLN A 126 34.66 21.02 -18.32
C GLN A 126 33.76 19.80 -18.58
N TRP A 127 32.95 19.81 -19.63
CA TRP A 127 31.97 18.76 -19.91
C TRP A 127 32.64 17.40 -20.12
N LYS A 128 33.87 17.38 -20.65
CA LYS A 128 34.69 16.16 -20.77
C LYS A 128 35.04 15.56 -19.40
N PHE A 129 35.16 16.38 -18.36
CA PHE A 129 35.57 15.98 -17.02
C PHE A 129 34.41 15.93 -16.02
N CYS A 130 33.20 16.30 -16.46
CA CYS A 130 31.98 16.31 -15.65
C CYS A 130 30.89 15.42 -16.28
N PRO A 131 31.13 14.11 -16.49
CA PRO A 131 30.06 13.22 -16.92
C PRO A 131 28.94 13.15 -15.86
N MET A 132 27.72 12.82 -16.26
CA MET A 132 26.64 12.57 -15.30
C MET A 132 27.06 11.48 -14.32
N SER A 133 26.96 11.78 -13.03
CA SER A 133 26.97 10.77 -11.97
C SER A 133 25.53 10.46 -11.55
N LEU A 134 25.16 9.19 -11.58
CA LEU A 134 23.89 8.72 -11.04
C LEU A 134 24.15 8.23 -9.61
N ASP A 135 24.07 9.15 -8.64
CA ASP A 135 24.21 8.78 -7.24
C ASP A 135 22.92 8.12 -6.75
N VAL A 136 22.96 6.80 -6.72
CA VAL A 136 21.86 5.95 -6.24
C VAL A 136 21.86 5.80 -4.72
N SER A 137 22.89 6.27 -4.03
CA SER A 137 23.03 6.14 -2.58
C SER A 137 22.56 7.39 -1.82
N SER A 138 22.58 8.56 -2.45
CA SER A 138 22.13 9.80 -1.82
C SER A 138 20.63 9.88 -1.57
N ARG A 139 20.32 10.66 -0.54
CA ARG A 139 18.98 11.17 -0.25
C ARG A 139 19.02 12.70 -0.17
N PRO A 140 18.09 13.41 -0.82
CA PRO A 140 17.05 12.91 -1.72
C PRO A 140 17.62 12.35 -3.03
N LYS A 141 16.92 11.42 -3.67
CA LYS A 141 17.27 10.92 -5.01
C LYS A 141 17.28 12.09 -6.01
N PRO A 142 18.13 12.06 -7.06
CA PRO A 142 18.13 13.10 -8.09
C PRO A 142 16.74 13.29 -8.70
N SER A 143 16.21 14.52 -8.65
CA SER A 143 14.84 14.80 -9.09
C SER A 143 14.76 15.99 -10.05
N ARG A 144 14.18 15.78 -11.24
CA ARG A 144 13.73 16.81 -12.20
C ARG A 144 14.75 17.90 -12.58
N LYS A 145 16.06 17.70 -12.37
CA LYS A 145 17.05 18.68 -12.79
C LYS A 145 17.04 18.76 -14.32
N ASN A 146 16.73 19.94 -14.86
CA ASN A 146 16.95 20.23 -16.27
C ASN A 146 18.45 20.35 -16.47
N MET A 147 19.03 19.35 -17.12
CA MET A 147 20.44 19.26 -17.39
C MET A 147 20.80 20.06 -18.63
N SER A 148 22.02 20.61 -18.62
CA SER A 148 22.64 21.16 -19.82
C SER A 148 22.74 20.07 -20.89
N PRO A 149 22.47 20.37 -22.17
CA PRO A 149 22.64 19.42 -23.25
C PRO A 149 24.10 19.01 -23.48
N GLU A 150 25.05 19.72 -22.88
CA GLU A 150 26.48 19.38 -22.94
C GLU A 150 26.90 18.31 -21.94
N ILE A 151 26.07 18.02 -20.92
CA ILE A 151 26.35 16.94 -19.97
C ILE A 151 26.41 15.61 -20.72
N ILE A 152 27.51 14.89 -20.52
CA ILE A 152 27.72 13.57 -21.12
C ILE A 152 27.08 12.53 -20.22
N LEU A 153 26.05 11.84 -20.72
CA LEU A 153 25.49 10.66 -20.09
C LEU A 153 26.45 9.49 -20.35
N PRO A 154 27.04 8.85 -19.31
CA PRO A 154 28.03 7.79 -19.48
C PRO A 154 27.34 6.47 -19.85
N ILE A 155 26.66 6.44 -20.99
CA ILE A 155 25.91 5.31 -21.52
C ILE A 155 26.84 4.48 -22.39
N SER A 156 27.15 3.27 -21.93
CA SER A 156 27.94 2.29 -22.69
C SER A 156 27.10 1.58 -23.73
N ASN A 157 25.82 1.33 -23.43
CA ASN A 157 24.89 0.69 -24.34
C ASN A 157 23.45 1.11 -24.04
N LYS A 158 22.62 1.26 -25.09
CA LYS A 158 21.22 1.68 -25.00
C LYS A 158 20.40 0.97 -26.05
N ILE A 159 19.45 0.16 -25.60
CA ILE A 159 18.61 -0.67 -26.47
C ILE A 159 17.14 -0.43 -26.11
N LYS A 160 16.28 -0.23 -27.12
CA LYS A 160 14.82 -0.17 -26.89
C LYS A 160 14.32 -1.51 -26.36
N ILE A 161 13.54 -1.47 -25.27
CA ILE A 161 12.93 -2.68 -24.71
C ILE A 161 11.81 -3.18 -25.63
N ASN A 162 11.00 -2.26 -26.18
CA ASN A 162 10.07 -2.56 -27.26
C ASN A 162 10.64 -2.05 -28.60
N PRO A 163 11.14 -2.92 -29.49
CA PRO A 163 11.70 -2.51 -30.78
C PRO A 163 10.68 -1.82 -31.70
N GLN A 164 9.39 -2.07 -31.50
CA GLN A 164 8.31 -1.49 -32.31
C GLN A 164 7.88 -0.10 -31.83
N ALA A 165 8.38 0.37 -30.68
CA ALA A 165 8.02 1.66 -30.15
C ALA A 165 8.54 2.81 -31.04
N ASP A 166 7.61 3.68 -31.43
CA ASP A 166 7.82 4.86 -32.26
C ASP A 166 8.10 6.07 -31.37
N GLU A 167 9.34 6.56 -31.39
CA GLU A 167 9.79 7.70 -30.59
C GLU A 167 9.03 9.01 -30.87
N GLY A 168 8.36 9.11 -32.01
CA GLY A 168 7.58 10.28 -32.41
C GLY A 168 6.08 10.16 -32.09
N LYS A 169 5.57 8.98 -31.73
CA LYS A 169 4.13 8.74 -31.51
C LYS A 169 3.80 8.15 -30.15
N ASP A 170 4.66 7.30 -29.60
CA ASP A 170 4.44 6.74 -28.28
C ASP A 170 4.74 7.78 -27.21
N ILE A 171 3.88 7.85 -26.19
CA ILE A 171 3.97 8.86 -25.13
C ILE A 171 5.28 8.69 -24.34
N ALA A 172 5.64 7.44 -24.04
CA ALA A 172 6.87 7.08 -23.38
C ALA A 172 7.56 5.90 -24.08
N VAL A 173 8.87 5.97 -24.21
CA VAL A 173 9.70 4.88 -24.77
C VAL A 173 10.65 4.35 -23.70
N LEU A 174 10.70 3.03 -23.57
CA LEU A 174 11.55 2.34 -22.60
C LEU A 174 12.86 1.87 -23.22
N TYR A 175 13.98 2.20 -22.59
CA TYR A 175 15.31 1.75 -22.98
C TYR A 175 15.97 0.97 -21.85
N LYS A 176 16.56 -0.17 -22.17
CA LYS A 176 17.57 -0.82 -21.33
C LYS A 176 18.89 -0.08 -21.53
N VAL A 177 19.48 0.39 -20.44
CA VAL A 177 20.67 1.24 -20.46
C VAL A 177 21.75 0.63 -19.57
N ASP A 178 22.91 0.39 -20.17
CA ASP A 178 24.13 0.02 -19.45
C ASP A 178 24.94 1.30 -19.22
N LEU A 179 25.13 1.64 -17.95
CA LEU A 179 25.92 2.79 -17.53
C LEU A 179 27.39 2.38 -17.36
N HIS A 180 28.30 3.30 -17.66
CA HIS A 180 29.72 3.05 -17.55
C HIS A 180 30.13 2.88 -16.07
N ARG A 181 30.75 1.74 -15.75
CA ARG A 181 31.11 1.31 -14.38
C ARG A 181 31.95 2.30 -13.57
N ASN A 182 32.74 3.15 -14.23
CA ASN A 182 33.55 4.17 -13.53
C ASN A 182 32.77 5.45 -13.18
N CYS A 183 31.49 5.54 -13.53
CA CYS A 183 30.63 6.71 -13.32
C CYS A 183 29.37 6.41 -12.49
N THR A 184 29.16 5.16 -12.08
CA THR A 184 28.02 4.78 -11.24
C THR A 184 28.39 3.60 -10.34
N GLN A 185 27.72 3.48 -9.20
CA GLN A 185 27.81 2.30 -8.33
C GLN A 185 26.90 1.15 -8.81
N LEU A 186 26.03 1.41 -9.80
CA LEU A 186 25.15 0.39 -10.34
C LEU A 186 25.94 -0.60 -11.21
N THR A 187 25.94 -1.86 -10.81
CA THR A 187 26.58 -2.96 -11.54
C THR A 187 25.63 -3.67 -12.50
N VAL A 188 24.36 -3.24 -12.55
CA VAL A 188 23.29 -3.85 -13.34
C VAL A 188 22.69 -2.82 -14.31
N PRO A 189 22.12 -3.28 -15.43
CA PRO A 189 21.39 -2.39 -16.35
C PRO A 189 20.24 -1.67 -15.64
N VAL A 190 19.88 -0.49 -16.15
CA VAL A 190 18.70 0.27 -15.71
C VAL A 190 17.71 0.46 -16.86
N VAL A 191 16.50 0.91 -16.51
CA VAL A 191 15.49 1.32 -17.49
C VAL A 191 15.44 2.84 -17.52
N PHE A 192 15.59 3.41 -18.70
CA PHE A 192 15.23 4.81 -18.97
C PHE A 192 13.84 4.82 -19.58
N LYS A 193 12.86 5.35 -18.84
CA LYS A 193 11.54 5.68 -19.37
C LYS A 193 11.55 7.13 -19.82
N GLU A 194 11.56 7.34 -21.14
CA GLU A 194 11.70 8.65 -21.75
C GLU A 194 10.37 9.18 -22.29
N TYR A 195 9.94 10.32 -21.78
CA TYR A 195 8.81 11.11 -22.27
C TYR A 195 9.35 12.22 -23.18
N ARG A 196 9.06 12.08 -24.48
CA ARG A 196 9.61 12.97 -25.52
C ARG A 196 8.63 13.99 -26.04
N GLN A 197 7.34 13.70 -25.95
CA GLN A 197 6.29 14.58 -26.45
C GLN A 197 6.07 15.75 -25.49
N ALA A 198 5.85 16.95 -26.03
CA ALA A 198 5.65 18.18 -25.25
C ALA A 198 4.17 18.46 -24.91
N ASP A 199 3.27 17.53 -25.23
CA ASP A 199 1.84 17.68 -24.96
C ASP A 199 1.52 17.52 -23.47
N SER A 200 0.33 17.99 -23.10
CA SER A 200 -0.14 18.01 -21.71
C SER A 200 -0.37 16.61 -21.12
N GLU A 201 -0.71 15.61 -21.94
CA GLU A 201 -0.95 14.24 -21.47
C GLU A 201 0.37 13.56 -21.09
N SER A 202 1.38 13.66 -21.95
CA SER A 202 2.75 13.22 -21.67
C SER A 202 3.32 13.86 -20.40
N GLN A 203 3.06 15.16 -20.19
CA GLN A 203 3.43 15.86 -18.94
C GLN A 203 2.68 15.37 -17.72
N ARG A 204 1.37 15.16 -17.82
CA ARG A 204 0.58 14.61 -16.72
C ARG A 204 1.08 13.23 -16.30
N LEU A 205 1.29 12.33 -17.26
CA LEU A 205 1.74 10.95 -16.97
C LEU A 205 3.14 10.93 -16.33
N HIS A 206 4.08 11.70 -16.87
CA HIS A 206 5.40 11.85 -16.25
C HIS A 206 5.30 12.42 -14.82
N ASP A 207 4.46 13.43 -14.60
CA ASP A 207 4.33 14.09 -13.31
C ASP A 207 3.72 13.19 -12.25
N ASN A 208 2.68 12.43 -12.62
CA ASN A 208 2.06 11.42 -11.77
C ASN A 208 3.08 10.35 -11.35
N GLU A 209 3.83 9.81 -12.32
CA GLU A 209 4.79 8.73 -12.06
C GLU A 209 5.93 9.20 -11.16
N TRP A 210 6.49 10.38 -11.45
CA TRP A 210 7.49 10.98 -10.59
C TRP A 210 6.96 11.22 -9.17
N ALA A 211 5.75 11.79 -9.04
CA ALA A 211 5.17 12.10 -7.74
C ALA A 211 4.99 10.83 -6.91
N MET A 212 4.56 9.72 -7.51
CA MET A 212 4.51 8.43 -6.83
C MET A 212 5.87 7.98 -6.34
N TYR A 213 6.84 7.80 -7.24
CA TYR A 213 8.16 7.29 -6.85
C TYR A 213 8.88 8.17 -5.84
N SER A 214 8.74 9.50 -5.92
CA SER A 214 9.39 10.43 -5.00
C SER A 214 8.84 10.38 -3.57
N ASN A 215 7.61 9.88 -3.39
CA ASN A 215 6.97 9.76 -2.07
C ASN A 215 7.10 8.35 -1.47
N LEU A 216 7.51 7.35 -2.26
CA LEU A 216 7.74 6.00 -1.77
C LEU A 216 8.98 5.91 -0.87
N ARG A 217 8.93 4.99 0.08
CA ARG A 217 10.04 4.73 1.02
C ARG A 217 10.91 3.61 0.47
N ASP A 218 12.16 3.53 0.94
CA ASP A 218 13.08 2.47 0.48
C ASP A 218 12.53 1.05 0.70
N GLY A 219 11.79 0.81 1.79
CA GLY A 219 11.14 -0.46 2.06
C GLY A 219 10.05 -0.84 1.05
N SER A 220 9.45 0.15 0.38
CA SER A 220 8.42 -0.05 -0.64
C SER A 220 8.95 -0.75 -1.89
N PHE A 221 10.25 -0.58 -2.20
CA PHE A 221 10.87 -1.14 -3.41
C PHE A 221 11.10 -2.67 -3.37
N ARG A 222 10.65 -3.33 -2.30
CA ARG A 222 10.55 -4.80 -2.26
C ARG A 222 9.49 -5.32 -3.24
N HIS A 223 8.38 -4.60 -3.40
CA HIS A 223 7.23 -5.00 -4.23
C HIS A 223 6.83 -3.94 -5.27
N ILE A 224 7.65 -2.90 -5.42
CA ILE A 224 7.53 -1.84 -6.43
C ILE A 224 8.91 -1.68 -7.07
N VAL A 225 9.00 -1.47 -8.38
CA VAL A 225 10.30 -1.31 -9.06
C VAL A 225 11.12 -0.17 -8.44
N THR A 226 12.43 -0.40 -8.28
CA THR A 226 13.31 0.57 -7.64
C THR A 226 13.44 1.83 -8.48
N TYR A 227 13.25 2.99 -7.84
CA TYR A 227 13.47 4.30 -8.46
C TYR A 227 14.88 4.82 -8.15
N TYR A 228 15.65 5.09 -9.20
CA TYR A 228 17.03 5.60 -9.07
C TYR A 228 17.13 7.11 -9.23
N GLY A 229 16.14 7.76 -9.85
CA GLY A 229 16.11 9.20 -10.03
C GLY A 229 15.39 9.62 -11.31
N SER A 230 15.29 10.92 -11.54
CA SER A 230 14.78 11.50 -12.79
C SER A 230 15.53 12.76 -13.19
N PHE A 231 15.60 13.01 -14.50
CA PHE A 231 16.24 14.18 -15.08
C PHE A 231 15.53 14.64 -16.35
N GLY A 232 15.74 15.90 -16.72
CA GLY A 232 15.27 16.47 -17.99
C GLY A 232 16.43 16.94 -18.84
N CYS A 233 16.34 16.83 -20.16
CA CYS A 233 17.31 17.40 -21.10
C CYS A 233 16.65 17.72 -22.44
N MET A 234 16.74 18.97 -22.90
CA MET A 234 16.14 19.43 -24.17
C MET A 234 14.67 19.03 -24.35
N GLY A 235 13.86 19.18 -23.30
CA GLY A 235 12.43 18.82 -23.31
C GLY A 235 12.15 17.32 -23.15
N ARG A 236 13.15 16.44 -23.25
CA ARG A 236 13.03 15.02 -22.91
C ARG A 236 13.06 14.86 -21.39
N ARG A 237 12.10 14.14 -20.83
CA ARG A 237 12.03 13.82 -19.40
C ARG A 237 12.27 12.33 -19.21
N THR A 238 13.20 11.98 -18.34
CA THR A 238 13.64 10.60 -18.14
C THR A 238 13.46 10.19 -16.69
N ILE A 239 12.78 9.07 -16.49
CA ILE A 239 12.69 8.38 -15.19
C ILE A 239 13.60 7.15 -15.26
N VAL A 240 14.47 7.00 -14.26
CA VAL A 240 15.45 5.91 -14.19
C VAL A 240 14.98 4.85 -13.18
N LEU A 241 14.74 3.63 -13.67
CA LEU A 241 14.12 2.54 -12.91
C LEU A 241 14.98 1.27 -12.93
N GLU A 242 14.68 0.35 -12.01
CA GLU A 242 15.18 -1.03 -12.01
C GLU A 242 14.87 -1.75 -13.32
N TYR A 243 15.87 -2.45 -13.86
CA TYR A 243 15.66 -3.36 -14.97
C TYR A 243 15.18 -4.73 -14.48
N ALA A 244 14.06 -5.19 -15.01
CA ALA A 244 13.49 -6.51 -14.74
C ALA A 244 13.77 -7.47 -15.90
N PRO A 245 14.78 -8.37 -15.77
CA PRO A 245 15.16 -9.27 -16.86
C PRO A 245 14.10 -10.33 -17.19
N GLY A 246 13.21 -10.67 -16.25
CA GLY A 246 12.14 -11.63 -16.46
C GLY A 246 10.91 -11.07 -17.21
N GLY A 247 10.96 -9.80 -17.64
CA GLY A 247 9.89 -9.16 -18.38
C GLY A 247 8.65 -8.88 -17.52
N THR A 248 7.48 -8.91 -18.17
CA THR A 248 6.18 -8.69 -17.51
C THR A 248 5.60 -10.00 -16.99
N LEU A 249 4.68 -9.93 -16.01
CA LEU A 249 3.97 -11.11 -15.50
C LEU A 249 3.12 -11.78 -16.61
N LEU A 250 2.61 -11.00 -17.57
CA LEU A 250 1.95 -11.58 -18.75
C LEU A 250 2.92 -12.42 -19.59
N GLN A 251 4.13 -11.91 -19.84
CA GLN A 251 5.14 -12.65 -20.57
C GLN A 251 5.57 -13.90 -19.81
N PHE A 252 5.73 -13.78 -18.48
CA PHE A 252 5.98 -14.91 -17.59
C PHE A 252 4.90 -15.99 -17.73
N PHE A 253 3.61 -15.64 -17.77
CA PHE A 253 2.53 -16.61 -17.98
C PHE A 253 2.57 -17.27 -19.36
N LYS A 254 2.91 -16.51 -20.41
CA LYS A 254 3.00 -17.02 -21.79
C LYS A 254 4.16 -17.99 -21.99
N GLU A 255 5.30 -17.70 -21.38
CA GLU A 255 6.55 -18.40 -21.66
C GLU A 255 6.81 -19.55 -20.69
N ARG A 256 6.30 -19.48 -19.46
CA ARG A 256 6.60 -20.47 -18.43
C ARG A 256 5.49 -21.50 -18.23
N GLN A 257 5.92 -22.65 -17.73
CA GLN A 257 5.01 -23.68 -17.26
C GLN A 257 4.48 -23.35 -15.85
N PRO A 258 3.30 -23.84 -15.47
CA PRO A 258 2.80 -23.71 -14.10
C PRO A 258 3.64 -24.48 -13.06
N PRO A 259 3.63 -24.06 -11.78
CA PRO A 259 4.38 -24.73 -10.71
C PRO A 259 3.92 -26.18 -10.48
N LYS A 260 4.84 -27.14 -10.69
CA LYS A 260 4.53 -28.59 -10.56
C LYS A 260 4.63 -29.11 -9.12
N THR A 261 5.53 -28.57 -8.31
CA THR A 261 5.78 -29.01 -6.92
C THR A 261 5.13 -28.07 -5.91
N ASP A 262 4.86 -28.56 -4.69
CA ASP A 262 4.30 -27.73 -3.62
C ASP A 262 5.24 -26.59 -3.22
N CYS A 263 6.55 -26.84 -3.20
CA CYS A 263 7.56 -25.81 -2.93
C CYS A 263 7.46 -24.64 -3.93
N HIS A 264 7.40 -24.95 -5.23
CA HIS A 264 7.28 -23.93 -6.27
C HIS A 264 5.93 -23.20 -6.21
N ARG A 265 4.83 -23.93 -5.88
CA ARG A 265 3.52 -23.32 -5.64
C ARG A 265 3.58 -22.30 -4.49
N VAL A 266 4.20 -22.67 -3.37
CA VAL A 266 4.36 -21.79 -2.21
C VAL A 266 5.17 -20.54 -2.57
N GLN A 267 6.32 -20.70 -3.23
CA GLN A 267 7.14 -19.57 -3.67
C GLN A 267 6.39 -18.62 -4.61
N PHE A 268 5.70 -19.17 -5.62
CA PHE A 268 4.90 -18.40 -6.56
C PHE A 268 3.82 -17.57 -5.84
N TRP A 269 3.03 -18.19 -4.98
CA TRP A 269 1.97 -17.50 -4.26
C TRP A 269 2.50 -16.52 -3.23
N GLN A 270 3.59 -16.83 -2.53
CA GLN A 270 4.24 -15.89 -1.60
C GLN A 270 4.69 -14.61 -2.31
N ASN A 271 5.34 -14.73 -3.46
CA ASN A 271 5.77 -13.59 -4.25
C ASN A 271 4.59 -12.78 -4.79
N LEU A 272 3.52 -13.45 -5.24
CA LEU A 272 2.33 -12.79 -5.76
C LEU A 272 1.52 -12.08 -4.65
N PHE A 273 1.38 -12.70 -3.48
CA PHE A 273 0.76 -12.05 -2.31
C PHE A 273 1.63 -10.94 -1.72
N GLY A 274 2.95 -10.99 -1.92
CA GLY A 274 3.87 -9.91 -1.55
C GLY A 274 3.46 -8.56 -2.15
N LEU A 275 2.83 -8.55 -3.33
CA LEU A 275 2.27 -7.35 -3.97
C LEU A 275 1.27 -6.60 -3.07
N LEU A 276 0.60 -7.26 -2.13
CA LEU A 276 -0.26 -6.57 -1.14
C LEU A 276 0.54 -5.55 -0.31
N GLY A 277 1.79 -5.86 0.05
CA GLY A 277 2.68 -4.91 0.71
C GLY A 277 3.08 -3.74 -0.19
N GLY A 278 3.08 -3.94 -1.51
CA GLY A 278 3.22 -2.85 -2.49
C GLY A 278 2.00 -1.93 -2.50
N LEU A 279 0.79 -2.49 -2.43
CA LEU A 279 -0.45 -1.70 -2.32
C LEU A 279 -0.52 -0.92 -1.01
N GLU A 280 -0.13 -1.53 0.10
CA GLU A 280 -0.07 -0.85 1.41
C GLU A 280 0.88 0.35 1.36
N ALA A 281 2.04 0.20 0.70
CA ALA A 281 3.00 1.28 0.50
C ALA A 281 2.46 2.42 -0.38
N ILE A 282 1.53 2.13 -1.29
CA ILE A 282 0.86 3.13 -2.15
C ILE A 282 -0.32 3.77 -1.41
N ASP A 283 -1.08 3.03 -0.61
CA ASP A 283 -2.31 3.52 0.04
C ASP A 283 -2.04 4.59 1.09
N ASP A 284 -0.99 4.50 1.91
CA ASP A 284 -0.70 5.50 2.95
C ASP A 284 0.80 5.85 3.05
N PHE A 285 1.18 6.97 2.45
CA PHE A 285 2.56 7.49 2.52
C PHE A 285 2.94 8.03 3.90
N THR A 286 1.95 8.28 4.76
CA THR A 286 2.08 8.98 6.05
C THR A 286 1.92 8.07 7.27
N TRP A 287 1.90 6.74 7.09
CA TRP A 287 1.53 5.76 8.12
C TRP A 287 2.29 5.87 9.46
N ASP A 288 3.55 6.30 9.45
CA ASP A 288 4.41 6.38 10.65
C ASP A 288 4.28 7.67 11.48
N HIS A 289 3.47 8.62 11.05
CA HIS A 289 3.22 9.83 11.83
C HIS A 289 2.19 9.52 12.92
N ASN A 290 2.45 9.95 14.17
CA ASN A 290 1.46 9.90 15.24
C ASN A 290 0.24 10.75 14.83
N HIS A 291 -0.76 10.09 14.26
CA HIS A 291 -1.91 10.76 13.67
C HIS A 291 -2.84 11.29 14.77
N SER A 292 -2.81 12.59 15.01
CA SER A 292 -3.86 13.27 15.77
C SER A 292 -5.13 13.43 14.91
N LYS A 293 -6.25 13.84 15.51
CA LYS A 293 -7.55 13.98 14.84
C LYS A 293 -7.61 15.01 13.69
N ASP A 294 -6.53 15.77 13.45
CA ASP A 294 -6.45 16.80 12.41
C ASP A 294 -5.29 16.60 11.43
N THR A 295 -4.60 15.45 11.45
CA THR A 295 -3.50 15.21 10.50
C THR A 295 -4.02 14.89 9.11
N TRP A 296 -3.35 15.46 8.10
CA TRP A 296 -3.57 15.09 6.71
C TRP A 296 -2.78 13.83 6.39
N ARG A 297 -3.45 12.85 5.80
CA ARG A 297 -2.83 11.66 5.22
C ARG A 297 -2.69 11.82 3.72
N LEU A 298 -1.54 11.41 3.20
CA LEU A 298 -1.32 11.30 1.76
C LEU A 298 -1.63 9.88 1.35
N ARG A 299 -2.67 9.72 0.53
CA ARG A 299 -3.09 8.42 0.01
C ARG A 299 -2.89 8.33 -1.48
N GLY A 300 -2.39 7.20 -1.94
CA GLY A 300 -2.17 6.89 -3.36
C GLY A 300 -3.21 5.94 -3.94
N THR A 301 -3.31 5.94 -5.26
CA THR A 301 -3.93 4.88 -6.07
C THR A 301 -3.09 4.69 -7.34
N HIS A 302 -2.84 3.45 -7.74
CA HIS A 302 -2.13 3.09 -8.97
C HIS A 302 -3.02 3.21 -10.21
N GLN A 303 -4.28 2.78 -10.11
CA GLN A 303 -5.33 2.85 -11.15
C GLN A 303 -5.09 2.06 -12.45
N ASP A 304 -3.95 1.41 -12.63
CA ASP A 304 -3.64 0.63 -13.85
C ASP A 304 -2.91 -0.68 -13.53
N ILE A 305 -3.39 -1.38 -12.48
CA ILE A 305 -2.87 -2.70 -12.12
C ILE A 305 -3.37 -3.73 -13.13
N ARG A 306 -2.42 -4.34 -13.83
CA ARG A 306 -2.63 -5.38 -14.85
C ARG A 306 -1.38 -6.24 -15.01
N LEU A 307 -1.49 -7.40 -15.66
CA LEU A 307 -0.36 -8.34 -15.84
C LEU A 307 0.85 -7.71 -16.55
N GLN A 308 0.62 -6.71 -17.41
CA GLN A 308 1.66 -5.99 -18.14
C GLN A 308 2.45 -5.01 -17.25
N ASN A 309 1.85 -4.55 -16.15
CA ASN A 309 2.43 -3.55 -15.23
C ASN A 309 2.97 -4.20 -13.95
N ILE A 310 3.11 -5.52 -13.92
CA ILE A 310 3.82 -6.26 -12.88
C ILE A 310 5.06 -6.87 -13.54
N LEU A 311 6.24 -6.55 -13.03
CA LEU A 311 7.51 -7.01 -13.57
C LEU A 311 8.08 -8.18 -12.76
N VAL A 312 8.81 -9.05 -13.45
CA VAL A 312 9.53 -10.18 -12.85
C VAL A 312 11.00 -9.81 -12.67
N CYS A 313 11.36 -9.42 -11.45
CA CYS A 313 12.65 -8.82 -11.10
C CYS A 313 13.70 -9.87 -10.73
N GLY A 314 14.01 -10.77 -11.67
CA GLY A 314 15.07 -11.77 -11.52
C GLY A 314 15.25 -12.63 -12.78
N THR A 315 16.44 -13.21 -12.93
CA THR A 315 16.72 -14.20 -13.99
C THR A 315 16.38 -15.58 -13.45
N SER A 316 15.19 -16.08 -13.76
CA SER A 316 14.77 -17.39 -13.30
C SER A 316 15.08 -18.47 -14.35
N SER A 317 15.68 -19.58 -13.92
CA SER A 317 15.55 -20.85 -14.65
C SER A 317 14.07 -21.26 -14.74
N ASP A 318 13.72 -22.18 -15.64
CA ASP A 318 12.33 -22.67 -15.79
C ASP A 318 11.70 -23.17 -14.47
N ASP A 319 12.54 -23.62 -13.53
CA ASP A 319 12.14 -24.15 -12.23
C ASP A 319 12.23 -23.15 -11.06
N ASP A 320 12.56 -21.88 -11.30
CA ASP A 320 12.69 -20.88 -10.22
C ASP A 320 11.48 -19.92 -10.15
N TYR A 321 10.64 -20.11 -9.11
CA TYR A 321 9.49 -19.26 -8.79
C TYR A 321 9.76 -18.33 -7.59
N SER A 322 11.01 -18.29 -7.10
CA SER A 322 11.42 -17.38 -6.03
C SER A 322 11.65 -15.94 -6.49
N VAL A 323 11.58 -15.69 -7.80
CA VAL A 323 11.76 -14.35 -8.38
C VAL A 323 10.71 -13.34 -7.89
N PRO A 324 11.13 -12.16 -7.42
CA PRO A 324 10.22 -11.13 -6.95
C PRO A 324 9.31 -10.60 -8.05
N PHE A 325 8.03 -10.41 -7.74
CA PHE A 325 7.10 -9.64 -8.55
C PHE A 325 6.97 -8.23 -7.99
N LYS A 326 7.03 -7.22 -8.87
CA LYS A 326 6.98 -5.82 -8.47
C LYS A 326 6.05 -5.02 -9.36
N PHE A 327 5.27 -4.11 -8.78
CA PHE A 327 4.50 -3.13 -9.55
C PHE A 327 5.41 -2.17 -10.29
N ALA A 328 4.99 -1.80 -11.49
CA ALA A 328 5.62 -0.80 -12.36
C ALA A 328 4.55 0.05 -13.03
N ASP A 329 5.00 1.09 -13.74
CA ASP A 329 4.16 2.03 -14.49
C ASP A 329 3.14 2.81 -13.65
N MET A 330 3.61 3.90 -13.04
CA MET A 330 2.77 4.78 -12.20
C MET A 330 2.22 5.99 -12.99
N GLY A 331 2.16 5.93 -14.32
CA GLY A 331 1.70 7.06 -15.14
C GLY A 331 0.25 7.49 -14.85
N ASN A 332 -0.63 6.51 -14.59
CA ASN A 332 -2.03 6.74 -14.24
C ASN A 332 -2.26 6.90 -12.73
N ALA A 333 -1.19 6.91 -11.95
CA ALA A 333 -1.30 6.96 -10.51
C ALA A 333 -1.75 8.35 -10.03
N HIS A 334 -2.36 8.40 -8.85
CA HIS A 334 -2.85 9.63 -8.26
C HIS A 334 -2.60 9.67 -6.75
N ILE A 335 -2.03 10.78 -6.27
CA ILE A 335 -1.86 11.05 -4.83
C ILE A 335 -2.89 12.10 -4.42
N ARG A 336 -3.62 11.81 -3.35
CA ARG A 336 -4.64 12.69 -2.79
C ARG A 336 -4.41 12.95 -1.30
N LYS A 337 -4.85 14.12 -0.84
CA LYS A 337 -4.85 14.48 0.58
C LYS A 337 -6.19 14.12 1.20
N THR A 338 -6.15 13.34 2.27
CA THR A 338 -7.32 12.93 3.05
C THR A 338 -7.14 13.40 4.49
N LYS A 339 -8.21 13.85 5.16
CA LYS A 339 -8.13 14.13 6.60
C LYS A 339 -8.34 12.83 7.37
N ASN A 340 -7.55 12.63 8.43
CA ASN A 340 -7.86 11.60 9.42
C ASN A 340 -9.29 11.86 9.95
N GLU A 341 -10.18 10.85 9.93
CA GLU A 341 -11.60 10.97 10.30
C GLU A 341 -12.49 11.92 9.44
N GLY A 342 -11.99 12.43 8.30
CA GLY A 342 -12.77 13.25 7.35
C GLY A 342 -13.30 12.47 6.13
N ILE A 343 -14.24 13.05 5.38
CA ILE A 343 -14.70 12.51 4.09
C ILE A 343 -13.49 12.34 3.16
N ASP A 344 -13.18 11.10 2.76
CA ASP A 344 -12.13 10.79 1.79
C ASP A 344 -12.41 11.59 0.50
N ARG A 345 -11.49 12.49 0.13
CA ARG A 345 -11.57 13.18 -1.14
C ARG A 345 -11.21 12.16 -2.21
N ARG A 346 -12.18 11.82 -3.04
CA ARG A 346 -12.14 10.78 -4.08
C ARG A 346 -10.93 10.95 -4.99
N ALA A 347 -10.34 9.83 -5.43
CA ALA A 347 -9.30 9.89 -6.44
C ALA A 347 -9.91 10.38 -7.77
N VAL A 348 -9.17 11.23 -8.48
CA VAL A 348 -9.51 11.56 -9.87
C VAL A 348 -9.26 10.31 -10.72
N ASP A 349 -10.25 9.89 -11.48
CA ASP A 349 -10.11 8.80 -12.45
C ASP A 349 -9.20 9.23 -13.60
N GLN A 350 -8.12 8.50 -13.79
CA GLN A 350 -7.12 8.74 -14.84
C GLN A 350 -7.31 7.84 -16.06
N TYR A 351 -8.47 7.20 -16.22
CA TYR A 351 -8.78 6.36 -17.37
C TYR A 351 -7.87 5.13 -17.52
N GLY A 352 -7.57 4.48 -16.39
CA GLY A 352 -6.81 3.22 -16.37
C GLY A 352 -7.52 2.05 -17.07
N ASN A 353 -6.92 0.85 -17.04
CA ASN A 353 -7.42 -0.29 -17.78
C ASN A 353 -8.80 -0.81 -17.31
N GLY A 354 -9.75 -0.94 -18.24
CA GLY A 354 -11.13 -1.38 -17.96
C GLY A 354 -11.34 -2.89 -17.76
N MET A 355 -10.41 -3.77 -18.15
CA MET A 355 -10.53 -5.22 -17.94
C MET A 355 -10.34 -5.63 -16.45
N TYR A 356 -9.45 -4.92 -15.75
CA TYR A 356 -9.11 -5.18 -14.35
C TYR A 356 -9.81 -4.18 -13.41
N SER A 357 -10.55 -3.21 -13.97
CA SER A 357 -11.25 -2.19 -13.20
C SER A 357 -12.25 -2.79 -12.24
N ALA A 358 -12.44 -2.12 -11.12
CA ALA A 358 -13.47 -2.46 -10.13
C ALA A 358 -14.86 -1.97 -10.58
N PRO A 359 -15.96 -2.55 -10.05
CA PRO A 359 -17.32 -2.17 -10.41
C PRO A 359 -17.60 -0.67 -10.23
N GLU A 360 -17.04 -0.04 -9.19
CA GLU A 360 -17.21 1.39 -8.91
C GLU A 360 -16.51 2.32 -9.92
N ALA A 361 -15.60 1.77 -10.73
CA ALA A 361 -14.94 2.46 -11.85
C ALA A 361 -15.70 2.26 -13.19
N PHE A 362 -16.88 1.60 -13.17
CA PHE A 362 -17.73 1.46 -14.36
C PHE A 362 -18.34 2.80 -14.80
N ARG A 363 -18.28 3.06 -16.11
CA ARG A 363 -18.74 4.32 -16.74
C ARG A 363 -19.92 4.06 -17.68
N ASP A 364 -21.17 4.09 -17.19
CA ASP A 364 -22.33 3.79 -18.05
C ASP A 364 -22.90 5.02 -18.79
N ASN A 365 -22.71 6.27 -18.31
CA ASN A 365 -23.16 7.51 -18.99
C ASN A 365 -22.68 8.83 -18.30
N GLY A 366 -21.53 8.83 -17.62
CA GLY A 366 -21.01 10.01 -16.90
C GLY A 366 -19.75 9.67 -16.11
N ASP A 367 -19.20 10.68 -15.41
CA ASP A 367 -18.00 10.53 -14.57
C ASP A 367 -18.15 9.38 -13.56
N PRO A 368 -17.08 8.60 -13.32
CA PRO A 368 -17.09 7.44 -12.41
C PRO A 368 -17.48 7.81 -10.99
N ILE A 369 -18.06 6.85 -10.28
CA ILE A 369 -18.84 7.16 -9.10
C ILE A 369 -17.95 7.32 -7.85
N ASN A 370 -16.89 6.53 -7.64
CA ASN A 370 -15.95 6.71 -6.51
C ASN A 370 -14.71 5.78 -6.65
N ILE A 371 -13.58 6.24 -7.20
CA ILE A 371 -12.33 5.43 -7.19
C ILE A 371 -11.56 5.71 -5.88
N ASP A 372 -11.21 4.64 -5.16
CA ASP A 372 -10.33 4.69 -3.99
C ASP A 372 -9.30 3.55 -4.00
N HIS A 373 -8.53 3.41 -2.93
CA HIS A 373 -7.51 2.36 -2.77
C HIS A 373 -8.05 0.93 -2.89
N LYS A 374 -9.35 0.69 -2.67
CA LYS A 374 -9.97 -0.64 -2.82
C LYS A 374 -10.10 -1.03 -4.28
N SER A 375 -10.15 -0.06 -5.20
CA SER A 375 -10.16 -0.34 -6.64
C SER A 375 -8.84 -1.01 -7.09
N ASP A 376 -7.72 -0.63 -6.48
CA ASP A 376 -6.42 -1.30 -6.71
C ASP A 376 -6.39 -2.71 -6.10
N VAL A 377 -6.99 -2.89 -4.91
CA VAL A 377 -7.13 -4.21 -4.27
C VAL A 377 -7.99 -5.15 -5.12
N TRP A 378 -9.08 -4.64 -5.71
CA TRP A 378 -9.89 -5.39 -6.67
C TRP A 378 -9.07 -5.81 -7.89
N SER A 379 -8.34 -4.85 -8.49
CA SER A 379 -7.51 -5.10 -9.66
C SER A 379 -6.46 -6.19 -9.38
N LEU A 380 -5.83 -6.16 -8.21
CA LEU A 380 -4.94 -7.25 -7.77
C LEU A 380 -5.70 -8.57 -7.57
N GLY A 381 -6.91 -8.54 -7.01
CA GLY A 381 -7.78 -9.73 -6.89
C GLY A 381 -8.08 -10.39 -8.23
N ALA A 382 -8.28 -9.58 -9.27
CA ALA A 382 -8.45 -10.04 -10.64
C ALA A 382 -7.17 -10.69 -11.21
N ILE A 383 -5.99 -10.15 -10.89
CA ILE A 383 -4.69 -10.77 -11.23
C ILE A 383 -4.51 -12.10 -10.51
N LEU A 384 -4.83 -12.17 -9.22
CA LEU A 384 -4.77 -13.40 -8.43
C LEU A 384 -5.74 -14.45 -8.99
N SER A 385 -6.90 -14.04 -9.50
CA SER A 385 -7.85 -14.91 -10.19
C SER A 385 -7.24 -15.52 -11.46
N GLU A 386 -6.64 -14.72 -12.34
CA GLU A 386 -5.98 -15.25 -13.54
C GLU A 386 -4.79 -16.15 -13.19
N ALA A 387 -4.00 -15.77 -12.18
CA ALA A 387 -2.89 -16.56 -11.67
C ALA A 387 -3.34 -17.92 -11.13
N LEU A 388 -4.52 -17.99 -10.48
CA LEU A 388 -5.11 -19.25 -10.02
C LEU A 388 -5.39 -20.19 -11.18
N ILE A 389 -6.05 -19.68 -12.24
CA ILE A 389 -6.36 -20.49 -13.44
C ILE A 389 -5.07 -20.91 -14.14
N TRP A 390 -4.13 -19.99 -14.33
CA TRP A 390 -2.83 -20.25 -14.93
C TRP A 390 -2.04 -21.31 -14.13
N SER A 391 -2.08 -21.27 -12.80
CA SER A 391 -1.34 -22.23 -11.96
C SER A 391 -1.79 -23.69 -12.11
N ILE A 392 -2.98 -23.92 -12.68
CA ILE A 392 -3.55 -25.26 -12.87
C ILE A 392 -3.50 -25.69 -14.35
N TRP A 393 -3.87 -24.80 -15.27
CA TRP A 393 -4.02 -25.12 -16.69
C TRP A 393 -3.08 -24.35 -17.63
N GLY A 394 -2.17 -23.55 -17.08
CA GLY A 394 -1.24 -22.72 -17.84
C GLY A 394 -1.91 -21.63 -18.66
N GLU A 395 -1.15 -21.05 -19.59
CA GLU A 395 -1.59 -19.92 -20.41
C GLU A 395 -2.84 -20.25 -21.21
N ARG A 396 -2.92 -21.46 -21.77
CA ARG A 396 -4.10 -21.89 -22.52
C ARG A 396 -5.37 -21.84 -21.68
N GLY A 397 -5.29 -22.24 -20.40
CA GLY A 397 -6.42 -22.14 -19.48
C GLY A 397 -6.80 -20.69 -19.18
N ARG A 398 -5.80 -19.83 -18.97
CA ARG A 398 -5.98 -18.38 -18.74
C ARG A 398 -6.66 -17.70 -19.94
N GLU A 399 -6.24 -18.02 -21.16
CA GLU A 399 -6.82 -17.48 -22.40
C GLU A 399 -8.29 -17.88 -22.56
N ILE A 400 -8.61 -19.17 -22.39
CA ILE A 400 -10.02 -19.65 -22.46
C ILE A 400 -10.86 -18.96 -21.38
N TYR A 401 -10.34 -18.84 -20.17
CA TYR A 401 -11.00 -18.13 -19.08
C TYR A 401 -11.26 -16.66 -19.42
N GLN A 402 -10.27 -15.97 -19.99
CA GLN A 402 -10.41 -14.59 -20.46
C GLN A 402 -11.47 -14.47 -21.57
N ASP A 403 -11.46 -15.37 -22.55
CA ASP A 403 -12.42 -15.38 -23.66
C ASP A 403 -13.86 -15.59 -23.19
N GLU A 404 -14.10 -16.49 -22.23
CA GLU A 404 -15.42 -16.69 -21.63
C GLU A 404 -15.90 -15.42 -20.90
N ARG A 405 -15.00 -14.72 -20.19
CA ARG A 405 -15.34 -13.41 -19.56
C ARG A 405 -15.64 -12.34 -20.61
N ILE A 406 -14.91 -12.30 -21.72
CA ILE A 406 -15.18 -11.39 -22.85
C ILE A 406 -16.59 -11.65 -23.41
N GLN A 407 -16.93 -12.91 -23.67
CA GLN A 407 -18.26 -13.26 -24.17
C GLN A 407 -19.36 -12.91 -23.16
N ARG A 408 -19.12 -13.15 -21.87
CA ARG A 408 -20.09 -12.87 -20.82
C ARG A 408 -20.33 -11.39 -20.61
N THR A 409 -19.28 -10.57 -20.57
CA THR A 409 -19.37 -9.11 -20.37
C THR A 409 -20.19 -8.40 -21.44
N ARG A 410 -20.15 -8.87 -22.69
CA ARG A 410 -21.01 -8.38 -23.78
C ARG A 410 -22.51 -8.56 -23.51
N GLN A 411 -22.88 -9.49 -22.63
CA GLN A 411 -24.26 -9.78 -22.23
C GLN A 411 -24.66 -9.09 -20.92
N THR A 412 -23.80 -8.25 -20.36
CA THR A 412 -24.04 -7.52 -19.10
C THR A 412 -24.31 -6.04 -19.36
N LYS A 413 -24.50 -5.25 -18.29
CA LYS A 413 -24.65 -3.79 -18.39
C LYS A 413 -23.44 -3.13 -19.04
N LEU A 414 -22.26 -3.75 -18.91
CA LEU A 414 -21.02 -3.30 -19.55
C LEU A 414 -21.11 -3.28 -21.08
N LYS A 415 -21.93 -4.16 -21.69
CA LYS A 415 -22.08 -4.31 -23.16
C LYS A 415 -20.78 -4.52 -23.95
N GLY A 416 -19.66 -4.80 -23.28
CA GLY A 416 -18.33 -4.87 -23.89
C GLY A 416 -17.63 -3.49 -23.99
N GLY A 417 -16.72 -3.31 -24.94
CA GLY A 417 -15.97 -2.06 -25.12
C GLY A 417 -14.79 -1.91 -24.15
N HIS A 418 -14.69 -0.77 -23.45
CA HIS A 418 -13.56 -0.49 -22.54
C HIS A 418 -13.43 -1.50 -21.39
N HIS A 419 -14.56 -2.03 -20.91
CA HIS A 419 -14.61 -3.04 -19.85
C HIS A 419 -14.76 -4.47 -20.40
N GLU A 420 -14.38 -4.70 -21.66
CA GLU A 420 -14.43 -6.02 -22.27
C GLU A 420 -13.53 -7.00 -21.50
N GLY A 421 -14.12 -8.14 -21.10
CA GLY A 421 -13.43 -9.10 -20.24
C GLY A 421 -13.20 -8.58 -18.83
N ALA A 422 -14.02 -7.68 -18.29
CA ALA A 422 -14.04 -7.38 -16.85
C ALA A 422 -14.33 -8.62 -15.98
N PHE A 423 -14.08 -8.50 -14.67
CA PHE A 423 -14.43 -9.53 -13.67
C PHE A 423 -15.83 -9.34 -13.08
N HIS A 424 -16.50 -8.23 -13.40
CA HIS A 424 -17.83 -7.89 -12.92
C HIS A 424 -18.83 -7.65 -14.06
N ASP A 425 -20.11 -7.57 -13.73
CA ASP A 425 -21.21 -7.23 -14.66
C ASP A 425 -21.60 -5.74 -14.66
N GLY A 426 -20.92 -4.95 -13.82
CA GLY A 426 -21.18 -3.54 -13.55
C GLY A 426 -21.53 -3.29 -12.08
N ASP A 427 -21.99 -4.33 -11.37
CA ASP A 427 -22.34 -4.27 -9.95
C ASP A 427 -21.70 -5.39 -9.13
N ARG A 428 -21.64 -6.60 -9.69
CA ARG A 428 -21.25 -7.84 -8.98
C ARG A 428 -20.25 -8.65 -9.78
N LEU A 429 -19.57 -9.58 -9.11
CA LEU A 429 -18.68 -10.53 -9.75
C LEU A 429 -19.45 -11.37 -10.80
N LEU A 430 -18.80 -11.66 -11.93
CA LEU A 430 -19.35 -12.53 -12.96
C LEU A 430 -19.44 -13.99 -12.48
N ASP A 431 -20.56 -14.63 -12.80
CA ASP A 431 -20.80 -16.07 -12.64
C ASP A 431 -19.69 -16.94 -13.26
N VAL A 432 -19.17 -16.55 -14.43
CA VAL A 432 -18.04 -17.22 -15.09
C VAL A 432 -16.82 -17.28 -14.16
N VAL A 433 -16.52 -16.22 -13.40
CA VAL A 433 -15.38 -16.21 -12.48
C VAL A 433 -15.54 -17.26 -11.38
N GLU A 434 -16.70 -17.30 -10.75
CA GLU A 434 -17.01 -18.26 -9.68
C GLU A 434 -16.94 -19.70 -10.22
N ASN A 435 -17.56 -19.96 -11.37
CA ASN A 435 -17.58 -21.28 -12.00
C ASN A 435 -16.16 -21.81 -12.28
N TRP A 436 -15.25 -20.96 -12.76
CA TRP A 436 -13.86 -21.34 -12.99
C TRP A 436 -13.11 -21.60 -11.68
N HIS A 437 -13.33 -20.80 -10.64
CA HIS A 437 -12.74 -21.03 -9.32
C HIS A 437 -13.23 -22.34 -8.70
N GLU A 438 -14.50 -22.69 -8.87
CA GLU A 438 -15.06 -23.97 -8.40
C GLU A 438 -14.47 -25.16 -9.16
N ARG A 439 -14.27 -25.04 -10.47
CA ARG A 439 -13.58 -26.05 -11.29
C ARG A 439 -12.15 -26.31 -10.81
N VAL A 440 -11.42 -25.29 -10.35
CA VAL A 440 -10.07 -25.46 -9.78
C VAL A 440 -10.14 -26.37 -8.55
N ILE A 441 -11.11 -26.13 -7.66
CA ILE A 441 -11.27 -26.92 -6.43
C ILE A 441 -11.69 -28.36 -6.73
N SER A 442 -12.56 -28.57 -7.71
CA SER A 442 -13.03 -29.91 -8.07
C SER A 442 -11.93 -30.77 -8.69
N VAL A 443 -11.10 -30.20 -9.57
CA VAL A 443 -10.01 -30.92 -10.25
C VAL A 443 -8.84 -31.23 -9.30
N THR A 444 -8.64 -30.43 -8.26
CA THR A 444 -7.58 -30.64 -7.25
C THR A 444 -8.00 -31.57 -6.11
N GLY A 445 -9.20 -32.16 -6.18
CA GLY A 445 -9.66 -33.22 -5.29
C GLY A 445 -9.86 -32.80 -3.82
N GLY A 446 -10.02 -31.51 -3.53
CA GLY A 446 -10.26 -31.01 -2.17
C GLY A 446 -9.13 -31.27 -1.16
N SER A 447 -7.97 -31.76 -1.57
CA SER A 447 -6.81 -31.98 -0.68
C SER A 447 -5.90 -30.75 -0.57
N ALA A 448 -6.04 -29.77 -1.47
CA ALA A 448 -5.25 -28.55 -1.46
C ALA A 448 -5.92 -27.46 -0.59
N GLU A 449 -5.85 -27.61 0.73
CA GLU A 449 -6.28 -26.59 1.70
C GLU A 449 -5.72 -25.19 1.37
N ALA A 450 -4.47 -25.14 0.90
CA ALA A 450 -3.83 -23.92 0.41
C ALA A 450 -4.59 -23.25 -0.76
N LEU A 451 -5.09 -24.01 -1.75
CA LEU A 451 -5.85 -23.45 -2.88
C LEU A 451 -7.24 -22.94 -2.46
N ARG A 452 -7.85 -23.55 -1.43
CA ARG A 452 -9.07 -22.99 -0.84
C ARG A 452 -8.82 -21.65 -0.15
N SER A 453 -7.73 -21.54 0.62
CA SER A 453 -7.33 -20.28 1.25
C SER A 453 -7.00 -19.21 0.21
N VAL A 454 -6.32 -19.58 -0.88
CA VAL A 454 -6.06 -18.70 -2.03
C VAL A 454 -7.37 -18.22 -2.66
N ARG A 455 -8.31 -19.13 -2.96
CA ARG A 455 -9.65 -18.77 -3.45
C ARG A 455 -10.36 -17.83 -2.49
N GLN A 456 -10.32 -18.08 -1.18
CA GLN A 456 -10.95 -17.21 -0.19
C GLN A 456 -10.32 -15.82 -0.18
N ALA A 457 -8.99 -15.73 -0.26
CA ALA A 457 -8.28 -14.46 -0.37
C ALA A 457 -8.68 -13.70 -1.65
N ILE A 458 -8.71 -14.39 -2.80
CA ILE A 458 -9.18 -13.83 -4.08
C ILE A 458 -10.62 -13.29 -3.94
N GLY A 459 -11.50 -14.06 -3.31
CA GLY A 459 -12.87 -13.63 -3.06
C GLY A 459 -12.93 -12.37 -2.20
N ARG A 460 -12.12 -12.27 -1.13
CA ARG A 460 -12.05 -11.05 -0.31
C ARG A 460 -11.59 -9.83 -1.11
N THR A 461 -10.59 -9.99 -1.98
CA THR A 461 -10.10 -8.90 -2.85
C THR A 461 -11.09 -8.50 -3.93
N LEU A 462 -11.84 -9.45 -4.49
CA LEU A 462 -12.87 -9.23 -5.52
C LEU A 462 -14.26 -8.94 -4.94
N GLY A 463 -14.32 -8.39 -3.71
CA GLY A 463 -15.60 -8.00 -3.10
C GLY A 463 -16.58 -9.14 -2.80
N LEU A 464 -16.21 -10.43 -2.98
CA LEU A 464 -17.03 -11.58 -2.54
C LEU A 464 -17.15 -11.68 -1.01
N ASN A 465 -16.55 -10.76 -0.26
CA ASN A 465 -16.82 -10.58 1.17
C ASN A 465 -17.06 -9.09 1.54
N SER A 466 -17.40 -8.23 0.58
CA SER A 466 -17.81 -6.85 0.87
C SER A 466 -19.24 -6.80 1.36
N SER A 467 -19.46 -7.25 2.59
CA SER A 467 -20.59 -6.80 3.43
C SER A 467 -22.03 -7.07 2.96
N ASP A 468 -22.27 -7.72 1.83
CA ASP A 468 -23.60 -7.97 1.27
C ASP A 468 -23.92 -9.42 0.93
N GLU A 469 -22.98 -10.36 1.13
CA GLU A 469 -23.34 -11.77 1.22
C GLU A 469 -24.31 -11.95 2.38
N ASP A 470 -25.40 -12.68 2.12
CA ASP A 470 -26.32 -13.10 3.18
C ASP A 470 -25.51 -13.93 4.19
N PRO A 471 -25.33 -13.45 5.44
CA PRO A 471 -24.59 -14.19 6.45
C PRO A 471 -25.15 -15.61 6.65
N LEU A 472 -26.43 -15.85 6.33
CA LEU A 472 -27.08 -17.16 6.41
C LEU A 472 -26.82 -18.07 5.21
N LYS A 473 -26.15 -17.58 4.16
CA LYS A 473 -25.54 -18.43 3.13
C LYS A 473 -24.17 -18.92 3.57
N VAL A 474 -23.41 -18.07 4.27
CA VAL A 474 -22.07 -18.39 4.79
C VAL A 474 -22.16 -19.30 6.02
N PHE A 475 -23.13 -19.01 6.91
CA PHE A 475 -23.39 -19.73 8.16
C PHE A 475 -24.83 -20.29 8.17
N PRO A 476 -25.16 -21.27 7.30
CA PRO A 476 -26.51 -21.82 7.21
C PRO A 476 -27.00 -22.44 8.53
N GLU A 477 -26.09 -22.90 9.38
CA GLU A 477 -26.37 -23.43 10.72
C GLU A 477 -27.01 -22.40 11.67
N LEU A 478 -26.89 -21.10 11.39
CA LEU A 478 -27.50 -20.03 12.19
C LEU A 478 -28.99 -19.80 11.87
N LYS A 479 -29.53 -20.38 10.79
CA LYS A 479 -30.95 -20.20 10.41
C LYS A 479 -31.92 -20.71 11.48
N ILE A 480 -31.68 -21.91 12.00
CA ILE A 480 -32.53 -22.53 13.03
C ILE A 480 -32.46 -21.72 14.33
N PRO A 481 -31.27 -21.40 14.87
CA PRO A 481 -31.08 -20.44 15.96
C PRO A 481 -31.90 -19.15 15.84
N LEU A 482 -31.76 -18.43 14.73
CA LEU A 482 -32.43 -17.14 14.54
C LEU A 482 -33.94 -17.30 14.42
N THR A 483 -34.42 -18.39 13.83
CA THR A 483 -35.86 -18.69 13.76
C THR A 483 -36.44 -18.95 15.15
N ARG A 484 -35.70 -19.67 16.02
CA ARG A 484 -36.07 -19.88 17.42
C ARG A 484 -36.08 -18.55 18.18
N LEU A 485 -35.03 -17.74 18.05
CA LEU A 485 -34.90 -16.44 18.72
C LEU A 485 -36.04 -15.47 18.34
N ARG A 486 -36.45 -15.48 17.06
CA ARG A 486 -37.56 -14.69 16.52
C ARG A 486 -38.91 -15.03 17.16
N GLY A 487 -39.19 -16.32 17.38
CA GLY A 487 -40.53 -16.76 17.80
C GLY A 487 -41.63 -16.42 16.78
N GLU A 488 -42.90 -16.51 17.21
CA GLU A 488 -44.06 -16.26 16.34
C GLU A 488 -44.30 -14.77 16.06
N GLY A 489 -43.99 -13.89 17.02
CA GLY A 489 -44.27 -12.45 16.97
C GLY A 489 -43.09 -11.53 16.68
N GLY A 490 -41.86 -12.06 16.57
CA GLY A 490 -40.63 -11.25 16.57
C GLY A 490 -40.18 -10.87 17.98
N ARG A 491 -38.96 -10.36 18.09
CA ARG A 491 -38.34 -9.97 19.35
C ARG A 491 -37.55 -8.68 19.18
N ASN A 492 -37.81 -7.68 20.02
CA ASN A 492 -37.11 -6.40 19.98
C ASN A 492 -35.63 -6.57 20.36
N GLN A 493 -34.72 -5.87 19.69
CA GLN A 493 -33.27 -6.01 19.87
C GLN A 493 -32.65 -4.71 20.39
N ILE A 494 -32.14 -4.75 21.63
CA ILE A 494 -31.51 -3.61 22.30
C ILE A 494 -30.03 -3.92 22.54
N PHE A 495 -29.16 -2.98 22.19
CA PHE A 495 -27.74 -3.01 22.50
C PHE A 495 -27.41 -1.97 23.57
N VAL A 496 -26.67 -2.38 24.59
CA VAL A 496 -26.14 -1.51 25.65
C VAL A 496 -24.63 -1.59 25.59
N LEU A 497 -23.97 -0.45 25.48
CA LEU A 497 -22.55 -0.34 25.21
C LEU A 497 -21.85 0.39 26.37
N ASP A 498 -20.77 -0.21 26.86
CA ASP A 498 -19.84 0.43 27.77
C ASP A 498 -18.89 1.36 27.00
N ASP A 499 -19.14 2.68 27.09
CA ASP A 499 -18.32 3.74 26.47
C ASP A 499 -17.36 4.41 27.46
N SER A 500 -16.93 3.67 28.49
CA SER A 500 -15.87 4.12 29.38
C SER A 500 -14.48 4.02 28.72
N ASN A 501 -13.50 4.74 29.28
CA ASN A 501 -12.11 4.75 28.83
C ASN A 501 -11.45 3.37 28.81
N SER A 502 -11.90 2.46 29.67
CA SER A 502 -11.42 1.10 29.75
C SER A 502 -11.71 0.29 28.47
N MET A 503 -12.74 0.69 27.71
CA MET A 503 -13.17 0.04 26.48
C MET A 503 -12.52 0.61 25.21
N GLU A 504 -11.66 1.64 25.34
CA GLU A 504 -11.11 2.36 24.20
C GLU A 504 -10.28 1.47 23.27
N SER A 505 -9.42 0.63 23.85
CA SER A 505 -8.59 -0.31 23.09
C SER A 505 -9.40 -1.35 22.31
N SER A 506 -10.64 -1.62 22.75
CA SER A 506 -11.56 -2.59 22.16
C SER A 506 -12.56 -1.96 21.18
N ARG A 507 -12.52 -0.62 20.97
CA ARG A 507 -13.53 0.12 20.19
C ARG A 507 -13.75 -0.46 18.79
N GLU A 508 -12.67 -0.81 18.09
CA GLU A 508 -12.77 -1.38 16.74
C GLU A 508 -13.42 -2.77 16.76
N GLN A 509 -13.00 -3.64 17.69
CA GLN A 509 -13.57 -4.98 17.85
C GLN A 509 -15.06 -4.88 18.21
N LEU A 510 -15.44 -3.93 19.05
CA LEU A 510 -16.82 -3.66 19.44
C LEU A 510 -17.66 -3.26 18.23
N GLY A 511 -17.20 -2.29 17.43
CA GLY A 511 -17.87 -1.86 16.20
C GLY A 511 -18.08 -2.99 15.20
N ARG A 512 -17.08 -3.87 15.05
CA ARG A 512 -17.17 -5.07 14.19
C ARG A 512 -18.18 -6.08 14.75
N THR A 513 -18.13 -6.36 16.05
CA THR A 513 -19.04 -7.31 16.72
C THR A 513 -20.49 -6.87 16.59
N LEU A 514 -20.78 -5.60 16.89
CA LEU A 514 -22.14 -5.04 16.78
C LEU A 514 -22.66 -5.12 15.33
N ARG A 515 -21.79 -4.83 14.34
CA ARG A 515 -22.16 -4.96 12.93
C ARG A 515 -22.49 -6.40 12.53
N VAL A 516 -21.74 -7.38 13.01
CA VAL A 516 -21.99 -8.80 12.70
C VAL A 516 -23.32 -9.24 13.31
N LEU A 517 -23.55 -8.96 14.59
CA LEU A 517 -24.79 -9.33 15.30
C LEU A 517 -26.02 -8.69 14.65
N SER A 518 -25.99 -7.37 14.43
CA SER A 518 -27.11 -6.65 13.81
C SER A 518 -27.41 -7.14 12.39
N LYS A 519 -26.40 -7.53 11.60
CA LYS A 519 -26.63 -8.16 10.29
C LYS A 519 -27.32 -9.51 10.39
N LEU A 520 -26.88 -10.37 11.30
CA LEU A 520 -27.45 -11.69 11.52
C LEU A 520 -28.92 -11.59 11.96
N LEU A 521 -29.20 -10.75 12.95
CA LEU A 521 -30.55 -10.50 13.46
C LEU A 521 -31.49 -9.94 12.39
N LYS A 522 -31.00 -8.99 11.58
CA LYS A 522 -31.76 -8.41 10.46
C LYS A 522 -32.09 -9.45 9.39
N LYS A 523 -31.14 -10.33 9.05
CA LYS A 523 -31.32 -11.37 8.04
C LYS A 523 -32.21 -12.51 8.53
N GLY A 524 -32.13 -12.84 9.82
CA GLY A 524 -33.06 -13.75 10.49
C GLY A 524 -34.48 -13.18 10.66
N GLN A 525 -34.69 -11.88 10.35
CA GLN A 525 -35.95 -11.16 10.56
C GLN A 525 -36.43 -11.24 12.03
N VAL A 526 -35.47 -11.22 12.97
CA VAL A 526 -35.76 -11.38 14.40
C VAL A 526 -36.48 -10.15 14.95
N ASP A 527 -35.98 -8.97 14.59
CA ASP A 527 -36.52 -7.69 15.03
C ASP A 527 -37.77 -7.31 14.20
N PRO A 528 -38.95 -7.11 14.83
CA PRO A 528 -40.18 -6.80 14.12
C PRO A 528 -40.17 -5.40 13.48
N ASP A 529 -39.48 -4.44 14.11
CA ASP A 529 -39.45 -3.03 13.69
C ASP A 529 -38.32 -2.73 12.70
N LYS A 530 -37.34 -3.65 12.61
CA LYS A 530 -36.14 -3.54 11.76
C LYS A 530 -35.27 -2.33 12.13
N GLU A 531 -35.39 -1.85 13.36
CA GLU A 531 -34.67 -0.70 13.89
C GLU A 531 -34.05 -1.05 15.24
N PHE A 532 -32.73 -1.10 15.28
CA PHE A 532 -31.97 -1.42 16.48
C PHE A 532 -31.79 -0.19 17.36
N GLU A 533 -31.86 -0.37 18.67
CA GLU A 533 -31.55 0.65 19.67
C GLU A 533 -30.16 0.39 20.26
N LEU A 534 -29.32 1.43 20.31
CA LEU A 534 -27.97 1.41 20.89
C LEU A 534 -27.87 2.45 22.00
N TYR A 535 -27.71 1.99 23.23
CA TYR A 535 -27.55 2.81 24.43
C TYR A 535 -26.08 2.89 24.84
N PHE A 536 -25.62 4.10 25.18
CA PHE A 536 -24.27 4.36 25.69
C PHE A 536 -24.32 4.53 27.21
N ALA A 537 -23.61 3.67 27.94
CA ALA A 537 -23.74 3.53 29.38
C ALA A 537 -23.22 4.75 30.17
N SER A 538 -22.16 5.40 29.72
CA SER A 538 -21.57 6.56 30.38
C SER A 538 -22.30 7.87 30.07
N THR A 539 -22.85 8.03 28.86
CA THR A 539 -23.57 9.27 28.47
C THR A 539 -25.08 9.19 28.68
N GLY A 540 -25.65 7.98 28.75
CA GLY A 540 -27.10 7.76 28.75
C GLY A 540 -27.76 8.02 27.39
N GLU A 541 -26.97 8.27 26.33
CA GLU A 541 -27.49 8.53 24.99
C GLU A 541 -28.05 7.26 24.36
N CYS A 542 -29.18 7.38 23.65
CA CYS A 542 -29.76 6.32 22.84
C CYS A 542 -29.76 6.73 21.37
N LYS A 543 -29.19 5.88 20.50
CA LYS A 543 -29.24 6.03 19.04
C LYS A 543 -30.04 4.89 18.43
N LYS A 544 -30.79 5.21 17.37
CA LYS A 544 -31.58 4.24 16.61
C LYS A 544 -31.02 4.08 15.21
N ALA A 545 -30.97 2.86 14.69
CA ALA A 545 -30.46 2.59 13.36
C ALA A 545 -31.12 1.38 12.70
N ARG A 546 -31.40 1.51 11.39
CA ARG A 546 -31.90 0.40 10.55
C ARG A 546 -30.78 -0.33 9.82
N HIS A 547 -29.61 0.28 9.65
CA HIS A 547 -28.48 -0.32 8.98
C HIS A 547 -27.34 -0.64 9.96
N SER A 548 -26.79 -1.85 9.85
CA SER A 548 -25.66 -2.31 10.66
C SER A 548 -24.41 -1.44 10.53
N THR A 549 -24.27 -0.75 9.40
CA THR A 549 -23.19 0.20 9.14
C THR A 549 -23.32 1.47 9.96
N ASP A 550 -24.56 1.92 10.21
CA ASP A 550 -24.83 3.12 11.01
C ASP A 550 -24.47 2.86 12.46
N LEU A 551 -24.82 1.68 12.99
CA LEU A 551 -24.41 1.23 14.33
C LEU A 551 -22.89 1.21 14.50
N GLN A 552 -22.15 0.66 13.51
CA GLN A 552 -20.69 0.68 13.55
C GLN A 552 -20.14 2.12 13.49
N SER A 553 -20.74 2.98 12.67
CA SER A 553 -20.35 4.39 12.55
C SER A 553 -20.57 5.15 13.85
N PHE A 554 -21.70 4.92 14.54
CA PHE A 554 -21.98 5.51 15.85
C PHE A 554 -20.88 5.17 16.86
N ILE A 555 -20.44 3.92 16.94
CA ILE A 555 -19.33 3.53 17.83
C ILE A 555 -18.01 4.18 17.42
N SER A 556 -17.70 4.15 16.12
CA SER A 556 -16.42 4.63 15.60
C SER A 556 -16.24 6.14 15.83
N THR A 557 -17.35 6.89 15.84
CA THR A 557 -17.38 8.34 16.05
C THR A 557 -17.63 8.76 17.50
N HIS A 558 -18.07 7.85 18.38
CA HIS A 558 -18.36 8.14 19.78
C HIS A 558 -17.08 8.26 20.62
N SER A 559 -17.09 9.14 21.62
CA SER A 559 -15.95 9.33 22.53
C SER A 559 -16.03 8.38 23.72
N PHE A 560 -14.97 7.61 23.95
CA PHE A 560 -14.85 6.71 25.11
C PHE A 560 -14.02 7.37 26.22
N SER A 561 -14.18 8.68 26.43
CA SER A 561 -13.33 9.44 27.36
C SER A 561 -13.79 9.36 28.82
N ASN A 562 -14.93 8.72 29.09
CA ASN A 562 -15.54 8.73 30.41
C ASN A 562 -14.79 7.78 31.38
N PRO A 563 -14.36 8.24 32.56
CA PRO A 563 -13.60 7.41 33.50
C PRO A 563 -14.46 6.41 34.28
N ARG A 564 -15.80 6.48 34.15
CA ARG A 564 -16.76 5.61 34.84
C ARG A 564 -17.85 5.17 33.86
N CYS A 565 -18.36 3.95 34.08
CA CYS A 565 -19.47 3.38 33.34
C CYS A 565 -20.69 3.28 34.27
N GLU A 566 -21.78 3.97 33.91
CA GLU A 566 -23.02 3.99 34.70
C GLU A 566 -23.95 2.84 34.29
N MET A 567 -23.41 1.61 34.24
CA MET A 567 -24.10 0.43 33.70
C MET A 567 -25.43 0.13 34.40
N HIS A 568 -25.51 0.34 35.72
CA HIS A 568 -26.76 0.19 36.46
C HIS A 568 -27.82 1.18 35.97
N ALA A 569 -27.50 2.47 35.84
CA ALA A 569 -28.47 3.50 35.45
C ALA A 569 -29.04 3.22 34.05
N ILE A 570 -28.19 2.85 33.09
CA ILE A 570 -28.64 2.59 31.72
C ILE A 570 -29.47 1.31 31.62
N LEU A 571 -29.09 0.24 32.33
CA LEU A 571 -29.88 -0.99 32.37
C LEU A 571 -31.21 -0.79 33.10
N ASP A 572 -31.25 0.08 34.11
CA ASP A 572 -32.49 0.45 34.79
C ASP A 572 -33.43 1.22 33.86
N GLN A 573 -32.89 2.14 33.05
CA GLN A 573 -33.64 2.83 32.02
C GLN A 573 -34.19 1.86 30.97
N VAL A 574 -33.36 0.95 30.46
CA VAL A 574 -33.77 -0.08 29.48
C VAL A 574 -34.83 -1.00 30.08
N ALA A 575 -34.63 -1.51 31.30
CA ALA A 575 -35.60 -2.38 31.96
C ALA A 575 -36.95 -1.67 32.18
N THR A 576 -36.93 -0.39 32.57
CA THR A 576 -38.16 0.41 32.73
C THR A 576 -38.92 0.56 31.41
N LYS A 577 -38.21 0.81 30.30
CA LYS A 577 -38.79 0.87 28.96
C LYS A 577 -39.40 -0.46 28.55
N VAL A 578 -38.63 -1.55 28.67
CA VAL A 578 -39.05 -2.91 28.31
C VAL A 578 -40.31 -3.33 29.07
N ILE A 579 -40.35 -3.12 30.39
CA ILE A 579 -41.51 -3.43 31.22
C ILE A 579 -42.75 -2.64 30.80
N LYS A 580 -42.57 -1.38 30.37
CA LYS A 580 -43.66 -0.52 29.93
C LYS A 580 -44.19 -0.88 28.54
N GLU A 581 -43.29 -1.26 27.63
CA GLU A 581 -43.63 -1.64 26.24
C GLU A 581 -44.24 -3.05 26.16
N ASP A 582 -43.99 -3.90 27.16
CA ASP A 582 -44.53 -5.26 27.31
C ASP A 582 -44.32 -6.15 26.07
N GLN A 583 -43.13 -6.07 25.47
CA GLN A 583 -42.72 -6.88 24.32
C GLN A 583 -41.51 -7.76 24.63
N MET A 584 -41.42 -8.93 23.97
CA MET A 584 -40.27 -9.82 24.09
C MET A 584 -39.00 -9.11 23.60
N VAL A 585 -37.90 -9.25 24.36
CA VAL A 585 -36.67 -8.50 24.11
C VAL A 585 -35.41 -9.37 24.19
N SER A 586 -34.40 -9.02 23.40
CA SER A 586 -33.00 -9.41 23.59
C SER A 586 -32.18 -8.15 23.89
N ILE A 587 -31.49 -8.15 25.02
CA ILE A 587 -30.61 -7.07 25.48
C ILE A 587 -29.18 -7.61 25.40
N TYR A 588 -28.35 -7.05 24.52
CA TYR A 588 -26.94 -7.38 24.42
C TYR A 588 -26.11 -6.29 25.09
N VAL A 589 -25.37 -6.64 26.14
CA VAL A 589 -24.53 -5.74 26.92
C VAL A 589 -23.06 -5.95 26.51
N LEU A 590 -22.48 -4.98 25.81
CA LEU A 590 -21.08 -5.01 25.34
C LEU A 590 -20.19 -4.27 26.35
N THR A 591 -19.39 -5.01 27.13
CA THR A 591 -18.62 -4.44 28.25
C THR A 591 -17.39 -5.28 28.58
N ASN A 592 -16.41 -4.70 29.27
CA ASN A 592 -15.32 -5.43 29.94
C ASN A 592 -15.61 -5.65 31.44
N GLY A 593 -16.76 -5.19 31.93
CA GLY A 593 -17.16 -5.30 33.33
C GLY A 593 -16.46 -4.30 34.28
N HIS A 594 -15.76 -3.28 33.78
CA HIS A 594 -15.03 -2.29 34.60
C HIS A 594 -15.92 -1.13 35.08
N TRP A 595 -17.07 -1.44 35.68
CA TRP A 595 -18.10 -0.42 35.97
C TRP A 595 -17.72 0.57 37.07
N ASN A 596 -17.06 0.09 38.14
CA ASN A 596 -16.50 0.94 39.18
C ASN A 596 -15.04 0.54 39.48
N PRO A 597 -14.06 1.43 39.21
CA PRO A 597 -12.65 1.17 39.49
C PRO A 597 -12.27 1.27 40.97
N GLN A 598 -13.18 1.71 41.86
CA GLN A 598 -12.91 1.85 43.30
C GLN A 598 -13.46 0.68 44.13
N ASP A 599 -14.33 -0.16 43.55
CA ASP A 599 -14.97 -1.26 44.26
C ASP A 599 -15.09 -2.49 43.35
N TYR A 600 -14.02 -3.28 43.29
CA TYR A 600 -13.90 -4.48 42.48
C TYR A 600 -14.73 -5.68 43.02
N LYS A 601 -15.43 -5.54 44.14
CA LYS A 601 -16.18 -6.67 44.75
C LYS A 601 -17.68 -6.59 44.56
N SER A 602 -18.24 -5.43 44.26
CA SER A 602 -19.69 -5.29 44.00
C SER A 602 -20.05 -5.44 42.53
N LEU A 603 -21.31 -5.81 42.27
CA LEU A 603 -21.94 -5.79 40.95
C LEU A 603 -22.40 -4.38 40.53
N CYS A 604 -22.05 -3.36 41.31
CA CYS A 604 -22.39 -1.95 41.03
C CYS A 604 -23.89 -1.69 40.86
N GLY A 605 -24.76 -2.57 41.35
CA GLY A 605 -26.21 -2.49 41.22
C GLY A 605 -26.78 -2.99 39.89
N VAL A 606 -25.96 -3.59 39.01
CA VAL A 606 -26.39 -4.15 37.72
C VAL A 606 -27.33 -5.35 37.89
N ASP A 607 -27.23 -6.05 39.02
CA ASP A 607 -28.15 -7.09 39.47
C ASP A 607 -29.61 -6.60 39.61
N LYS A 608 -29.81 -5.39 40.11
CA LYS A 608 -31.15 -4.84 40.44
C LYS A 608 -32.10 -4.70 39.24
N PRO A 609 -31.70 -4.13 38.09
CA PRO A 609 -32.57 -4.06 36.92
C PRO A 609 -32.88 -5.44 36.34
N ILE A 610 -31.95 -6.41 36.45
CA ILE A 610 -32.16 -7.80 36.01
C ILE A 610 -33.20 -8.47 36.91
N GLU A 611 -33.06 -8.38 38.24
CA GLU A 611 -34.07 -8.90 39.19
C GLU A 611 -35.46 -8.30 38.95
N ARG A 612 -35.52 -7.03 38.54
CA ARG A 612 -36.79 -6.36 38.23
C ARG A 612 -37.43 -6.91 36.96
N LEU A 613 -36.64 -7.24 35.94
CA LEU A 613 -37.12 -7.95 34.75
C LEU A 613 -37.65 -9.34 35.11
N VAL A 614 -36.91 -10.11 35.92
CA VAL A 614 -37.36 -11.44 36.39
C VAL A 614 -38.68 -11.34 37.16
N ARG A 615 -38.80 -10.41 38.11
CA ARG A 615 -40.06 -10.18 38.84
C ARG A 615 -41.23 -9.86 37.91
N HIS A 616 -40.99 -9.08 36.85
CA HIS A 616 -42.03 -8.79 35.86
C HIS A 616 -42.44 -10.04 35.09
N ILE A 617 -41.49 -10.87 34.67
CA ILE A 617 -41.74 -12.15 33.97
C ILE A 617 -42.57 -13.09 34.85
N VAL A 618 -42.16 -13.28 36.11
CA VAL A 618 -42.82 -14.19 37.07
C VAL A 618 -44.22 -13.69 37.42
N ASN A 619 -44.36 -12.43 37.83
CA ASN A 619 -45.67 -11.87 38.22
C ASN A 619 -46.64 -11.76 37.05
N GLY A 620 -46.11 -11.56 35.84
CA GLY A 620 -46.90 -11.49 34.61
C GLY A 620 -47.21 -12.85 33.99
N ASN A 621 -46.74 -13.96 34.58
CA ASN A 621 -46.81 -15.31 34.02
C ASN A 621 -46.38 -15.35 32.53
N LYS A 622 -45.28 -14.65 32.22
CA LYS A 622 -44.71 -14.56 30.87
C LYS A 622 -43.90 -15.82 30.55
N GLN A 623 -43.57 -16.01 29.27
CA GLN A 623 -42.68 -17.09 28.84
C GLN A 623 -41.28 -16.93 29.48
N ASP A 624 -40.61 -18.04 29.80
CA ASP A 624 -39.32 -18.00 30.49
C ASP A 624 -38.25 -17.21 29.73
N ASN A 625 -38.27 -17.27 28.40
CA ASN A 625 -37.36 -16.52 27.53
C ASN A 625 -37.92 -15.14 27.10
N TRP A 626 -38.88 -14.56 27.83
CA TRP A 626 -39.50 -13.29 27.44
C TRP A 626 -38.50 -12.14 27.36
N ALA A 627 -37.55 -12.08 28.30
CA ALA A 627 -36.36 -11.23 28.22
C ALA A 627 -35.11 -12.10 28.18
N ILE A 628 -34.11 -11.64 27.43
CA ILE A 628 -32.79 -12.25 27.33
C ILE A 628 -31.76 -11.14 27.59
N VAL A 629 -30.84 -11.36 28.52
CA VAL A 629 -29.76 -10.41 28.85
C VAL A 629 -28.43 -11.10 28.58
N GLN A 630 -27.83 -10.79 27.44
CA GLN A 630 -26.56 -11.38 27.03
C GLN A 630 -25.41 -10.41 27.32
N PHE A 631 -24.52 -10.76 28.26
CA PHE A 631 -23.26 -10.06 28.44
C PHE A 631 -22.23 -10.57 27.43
N ILE A 632 -21.60 -9.62 26.71
CA ILE A 632 -20.54 -9.86 25.74
C ILE A 632 -19.27 -9.18 26.23
N GLY A 633 -18.33 -9.99 26.70
CA GLY A 633 -17.09 -9.58 27.33
C GLY A 633 -16.01 -9.13 26.35
N PHE A 634 -15.42 -7.95 26.56
CA PHE A 634 -14.30 -7.42 25.79
C PHE A 634 -13.05 -7.25 26.66
N HIS A 635 -12.28 -8.32 26.85
CA HIS A 635 -11.12 -8.32 27.73
C HIS A 635 -9.80 -8.21 26.95
N SER A 636 -8.78 -7.62 27.57
CA SER A 636 -7.43 -7.61 27.02
C SER A 636 -6.83 -9.02 27.05
N SER A 637 -5.91 -9.31 26.11
CA SER A 637 -5.06 -10.50 26.17
C SER A 637 -3.99 -10.42 27.27
N SER A 638 -3.76 -9.23 27.83
CA SER A 638 -2.87 -9.05 28.98
C SER A 638 -3.56 -9.48 30.28
N HIS A 639 -2.89 -10.30 31.10
CA HIS A 639 -3.37 -10.61 32.44
C HIS A 639 -3.29 -9.35 33.31
N ASN A 640 -4.44 -8.67 33.51
CA ASN A 640 -4.58 -7.59 34.46
C ASN A 640 -5.75 -7.88 35.43
N ASP A 641 -5.64 -7.42 36.68
CA ASP A 641 -6.60 -7.70 37.75
C ASP A 641 -8.00 -7.12 37.47
N ALA A 642 -8.08 -6.02 36.72
CA ALA A 642 -9.34 -5.38 36.35
C ALA A 642 -10.18 -6.28 35.43
N ASP A 643 -9.56 -6.90 34.42
CA ASP A 643 -10.21 -7.87 33.53
C ASP A 643 -10.60 -9.16 34.26
N GLN A 644 -9.80 -9.61 35.24
CA GLN A 644 -10.20 -10.74 36.08
C GLN A 644 -11.45 -10.42 36.91
N CYS A 645 -11.50 -9.21 37.49
CA CYS A 645 -12.68 -8.72 38.20
C CYS A 645 -13.89 -8.59 37.26
N GLY A 646 -13.73 -7.99 36.07
CA GLY A 646 -14.79 -7.87 35.08
C GLY A 646 -15.37 -9.22 34.66
N LYS A 647 -14.50 -10.20 34.37
CA LYS A 647 -14.89 -11.59 34.11
C LYS A 647 -15.64 -12.22 35.29
N ALA A 648 -15.17 -12.01 36.52
CA ALA A 648 -15.81 -12.54 37.71
C ALA A 648 -17.22 -11.95 37.93
N ARG A 649 -17.40 -10.63 37.71
CA ARG A 649 -18.72 -9.98 37.78
C ARG A 649 -19.70 -10.59 36.79
N MET A 650 -19.30 -10.74 35.54
CA MET A 650 -20.18 -11.30 34.50
C MET A 650 -20.48 -12.78 34.75
N ARG A 651 -19.51 -13.57 35.21
CA ARG A 651 -19.75 -14.96 35.64
C ARG A 651 -20.72 -15.06 36.80
N TYR A 652 -20.64 -14.14 37.75
CA TYR A 652 -21.54 -14.11 38.90
C TYR A 652 -22.98 -13.76 38.48
N LEU A 653 -23.15 -12.79 37.58
CA LEU A 653 -24.48 -12.41 37.05
C LEU A 653 -25.17 -13.55 36.30
N ASP A 654 -24.36 -14.38 35.65
CA ASP A 654 -24.76 -15.55 34.87
C ASP A 654 -25.08 -16.76 35.77
N ASN A 655 -24.14 -17.20 36.61
CA ASN A 655 -24.24 -18.48 37.31
C ASN A 655 -24.68 -18.38 38.79
N ASP A 656 -24.43 -17.25 39.45
CA ASP A 656 -24.47 -17.14 40.91
C ASP A 656 -25.55 -16.17 41.43
N LEU A 657 -26.29 -15.51 40.54
CA LEU A 657 -27.29 -14.50 40.91
C LEU A 657 -28.57 -15.14 41.52
N ASN A 658 -28.74 -16.46 41.39
CA ASN A 658 -29.81 -17.27 41.99
C ASN A 658 -31.22 -16.71 41.75
N LEU A 659 -31.51 -16.38 40.49
CA LEU A 659 -32.80 -15.83 40.05
C LEU A 659 -33.86 -16.93 39.87
N GLU A 660 -35.13 -16.59 40.05
CA GLU A 660 -36.26 -17.53 39.81
C GLU A 660 -36.38 -17.96 38.34
N ARG A 661 -35.81 -17.17 37.43
CA ARG A 661 -35.70 -17.47 36.00
C ARG A 661 -34.31 -17.11 35.55
N ASP A 662 -33.70 -18.03 34.82
CA ASP A 662 -32.43 -17.82 34.18
C ASP A 662 -32.64 -17.10 32.85
N ILE A 663 -32.27 -15.82 32.84
CA ILE A 663 -32.41 -14.93 31.67
C ILE A 663 -31.08 -14.27 31.29
N VAL A 664 -29.99 -14.61 31.98
CA VAL A 664 -28.69 -13.97 31.83
C VAL A 664 -27.71 -15.00 31.29
N ASP A 665 -26.91 -14.65 30.28
CA ASP A 665 -25.77 -15.46 29.86
C ASP A 665 -24.56 -14.56 29.61
N ASN A 666 -23.35 -15.10 29.73
CA ASN A 666 -22.11 -14.36 29.49
C ASN A 666 -21.17 -15.09 28.52
N ARG A 667 -20.69 -14.38 27.49
CA ARG A 667 -19.72 -14.91 26.51
C ARG A 667 -18.62 -13.90 26.19
N ASP A 668 -17.44 -14.39 25.86
CA ASP A 668 -16.38 -13.54 25.32
C ASP A 668 -16.69 -13.13 23.87
N ALA A 669 -16.38 -11.88 23.49
CA ALA A 669 -16.61 -11.36 22.15
C ALA A 669 -15.84 -12.13 21.04
N ARG A 670 -14.80 -12.88 21.40
CA ARG A 670 -14.04 -13.76 20.48
C ARG A 670 -14.60 -15.19 20.42
N GLY A 671 -15.60 -15.50 21.24
CA GLY A 671 -16.22 -16.81 21.32
C GLY A 671 -17.13 -17.13 20.13
N ASN A 672 -17.77 -18.30 20.18
CA ASN A 672 -18.64 -18.79 19.12
C ASN A 672 -19.89 -17.89 18.97
N VAL A 673 -20.07 -17.29 17.79
CA VAL A 673 -21.20 -16.39 17.46
C VAL A 673 -22.57 -17.04 17.69
N ARG A 674 -22.71 -18.35 17.47
CA ARG A 674 -23.96 -19.08 17.76
C ARG A 674 -24.29 -19.03 19.24
N LYS A 675 -23.30 -19.22 20.12
CA LYS A 675 -23.48 -19.15 21.58
C LYS A 675 -23.77 -17.72 22.02
N ILE A 676 -23.08 -16.72 21.44
CA ILE A 676 -23.35 -15.30 21.71
C ILE A 676 -24.80 -14.90 21.38
N LEU A 677 -25.43 -15.54 20.38
CA LEU A 677 -26.82 -15.25 19.99
C LEU A 677 -27.88 -16.05 20.77
N LEU A 678 -27.52 -17.20 21.36
CA LEU A 678 -28.46 -18.18 21.89
C LEU A 678 -28.25 -18.56 23.35
N GLY A 679 -27.19 -18.09 24.00
CA GLY A 679 -26.73 -18.65 25.27
C GLY A 679 -27.81 -18.75 26.34
N SER A 680 -28.66 -17.73 26.49
CA SER A 680 -29.76 -17.74 27.45
C SER A 680 -31.11 -18.28 26.89
N PHE A 681 -31.13 -18.88 25.69
CA PHE A 681 -32.36 -19.32 25.00
C PHE A 681 -32.66 -20.82 25.18
N SER A 682 -31.66 -21.69 25.35
CA SER A 682 -31.90 -23.09 25.74
C SER A 682 -30.73 -23.70 26.51
N ALA A 683 -31.05 -24.48 27.55
CA ALA A 683 -30.08 -25.21 28.39
C ALA A 683 -29.17 -26.18 27.60
N GLU A 684 -29.54 -26.54 26.36
CA GLU A 684 -28.73 -27.36 25.45
C GLU A 684 -27.49 -26.62 24.90
N ALA A 685 -27.42 -25.28 25.00
CA ALA A 685 -26.29 -24.49 24.54
C ALA A 685 -25.04 -24.64 25.45
N ASP A 686 -25.25 -24.98 26.72
CA ASP A 686 -24.19 -25.14 27.72
C ASP A 686 -23.57 -26.54 27.74
N GLU A 687 -24.28 -27.58 27.28
CA GLU A 687 -23.84 -28.98 27.40
C GLU A 687 -22.72 -29.40 26.40
N SER A 688 -22.23 -28.51 25.53
CA SER A 688 -21.32 -28.90 24.43
C SER A 688 -19.81 -28.75 24.69
N GLU A 689 -19.36 -28.34 25.88
CA GLU A 689 -17.93 -28.20 26.20
C GLU A 689 -17.40 -29.37 27.04
N SER A 690 -17.10 -30.47 26.35
CA SER A 690 -16.08 -31.42 26.80
C SER A 690 -15.21 -31.88 25.62
N SER A 691 -14.53 -30.96 24.94
CA SER A 691 -13.24 -31.24 24.29
C SER A 691 -12.59 -30.00 23.69
N SER A 692 -11.36 -29.74 24.17
CA SER A 692 -10.26 -28.95 23.58
C SER A 692 -10.52 -27.49 23.21
N GLU A 693 -10.14 -26.60 24.13
CA GLU A 693 -9.53 -25.31 23.78
C GLU A 693 -8.12 -25.58 23.24
N ASP A 694 -7.93 -25.39 21.92
CA ASP A 694 -6.65 -25.08 21.25
C ASP A 694 -6.94 -24.19 20.02
#